data_AF-A0A931R2Y6-F1
#
_entry.id   AF-A0A931R2Y6-F1
#
_cell.length_a   1.000
_cell.length_b   1.000
_cell.length_c   1.000
_cell.angle_alpha   90.00
_cell.angle_beta   90.00
_cell.angle_gamma   90.00
#
_symmetry.space_group_name_H-M   'P 1'
#
loop_
_entity.id
_entity.type
_entity.pdbx_description
1 polymer ?
#
loop_
_entity_poly.entity_id
_entity_poly.type
_entity_poly.pdbx_seq_one_letter_code
_entity_poly.pdbx_strand_id
1 'polypeptide(L)'
;MTVRGPWKESPISWRGTLWVAVGLAVAALLGGEWAMAQGGRRAPGSIVANAGKDLENVGFNAPVKLDGSRSRPSKGGGALHFQWQQVSGVPVTLTGANTATPSFITPPPSGYLENYWYVEGPGIPGTPGVANRARRGPDLKIWRVIPFGRQHKVLEFDLTVTDDGGGRATDRVTVFIDPKEGVEVSTGQNVVPVGVRTFMSGATSEATGTDWVAGSAQPGTHRQGTNDRITGWKWTLTSRPPGSQVVLQDATSQTPFLIPDVEGEYQISFEITAVGDIPEDYLDVDNNGRRGGDGLITDTPEKLPPPLTLIAAKWVGVGTIGGRTAKFSEGHCGACHDQPVTTSDGGTLPAILEDWQGTGHATILQRGLNGLLGPAYQESCLPCHTLGFDKSRSARNGGWDDLARGFRFKKPAPGLFNRLLDRFPALAQRANVQCENCHGPGSQHVGDPEKISHTLDPRVCAQCHDAAPEGAIFQQWRNHRHGYDVHILAQQTSPLPGVDVCQRCHSSEGWLRAVIEGGDPIAIPSPNRIGCATCHDPHSAGKEHQLRRKGPEDMVELPDGSLVEGGKGTVCMTCHNLALTSIKNPKGVNGYIDAYLAGETKIPGTEIAISNTFIPPSSQMPTNTEMLAGTGGYEFTDEKYARSFHFENPDTCVTCHMFKTPAEGEPGHNRVGGHTFNVRTPAELVGVRHGEEAGERVENVAACQQCHPGLDRLNRRARGDYDGDGRVEGVQDEVAGLIALVRSAPGFSNTITRSSTLAQAAARWNVGFVERDISAGIHNTAYAVTLLQRSYKKLTGNEVPGASIVSKREAYKSSRRVLRLK
;
A
#
# COMPACT_ATOMS: atom_id res chain seq x y z
N MET A 1 -31.86 -37.32 25.46
CA MET A 1 -31.39 -37.51 26.84
C MET A 1 -30.19 -36.56 27.03
N THR A 2 -30.35 -35.29 27.44
CA THR A 2 -30.35 -34.80 28.85
C THR A 2 -29.34 -35.54 29.73
N VAL A 3 -28.34 -34.88 30.32
CA VAL A 3 -28.33 -34.20 31.65
C VAL A 3 -27.09 -33.26 31.71
N ARG A 4 -27.23 -31.91 31.83
CA ARG A 4 -27.24 -31.02 33.03
C ARG A 4 -25.95 -31.01 33.89
N GLY A 5 -25.45 -29.79 34.19
CA GLY A 5 -24.30 -29.46 35.07
C GLY A 5 -24.55 -29.72 36.58
N PRO A 6 -23.83 -29.07 37.53
CA PRO A 6 -23.94 -27.61 37.70
C PRO A 6 -22.73 -26.86 38.33
N TRP A 7 -22.86 -25.53 38.33
CA TRP A 7 -22.22 -24.55 39.21
C TRP A 7 -22.93 -24.46 40.58
N LYS A 8 -22.20 -24.09 41.67
CA LYS A 8 -22.62 -23.34 42.90
C LYS A 8 -21.44 -23.32 43.89
N GLU A 9 -20.77 -22.20 44.20
CA GLU A 9 -21.08 -21.09 45.14
C GLU A 9 -21.05 -21.38 46.66
N SER A 10 -20.11 -20.67 47.35
CA SER A 10 -20.14 -20.05 48.71
C SER A 10 -19.98 -20.95 49.98
N PRO A 11 -19.63 -20.45 51.20
CA PRO A 11 -19.65 -19.05 51.70
C PRO A 11 -18.50 -18.58 52.65
N ILE A 12 -18.61 -17.29 53.03
CA ILE A 12 -17.85 -16.48 54.00
C ILE A 12 -18.23 -16.81 55.47
N SER A 13 -17.27 -16.77 56.42
CA SER A 13 -17.42 -16.16 57.77
C SER A 13 -16.06 -16.01 58.49
N TRP A 14 -15.58 -14.79 58.75
CA TRP A 14 -15.67 -13.98 59.98
C TRP A 14 -15.00 -14.56 61.25
N ARG A 15 -13.84 -14.01 61.64
CA ARG A 15 -13.56 -13.50 63.01
C ARG A 15 -12.55 -12.35 62.94
N GLY A 16 -12.93 -11.20 63.50
CA GLY A 16 -12.08 -10.04 63.66
C GLY A 16 -11.83 -9.71 65.13
N THR A 17 -10.75 -8.97 65.38
CA THR A 17 -10.51 -7.94 66.42
C THR A 17 -9.06 -7.47 66.19
N LEU A 18 -8.62 -6.21 66.32
CA LEU A 18 -9.05 -5.06 67.10
C LEU A 18 -8.33 -3.81 66.52
N TRP A 19 -8.96 -2.64 66.54
CA TRP A 19 -8.39 -1.32 66.15
C TRP A 19 -7.77 -0.61 67.36
N VAL A 20 -6.58 0.00 67.21
CA VAL A 20 -6.19 1.27 67.89
C VAL A 20 -5.30 2.09 66.93
N ALA A 21 -5.53 3.40 66.95
CA ALA A 21 -5.19 4.42 65.98
C ALA A 21 -3.77 5.04 66.10
N VAL A 22 -3.25 5.44 64.92
CA VAL A 22 -2.56 6.71 64.57
C VAL A 22 -1.23 7.10 65.23
N GLY A 23 -0.20 7.34 64.38
CA GLY A 23 0.74 8.44 64.57
C GLY A 23 2.19 8.22 64.08
N LEU A 24 2.47 8.61 62.83
CA LEU A 24 3.74 9.17 62.30
C LEU A 24 5.06 8.37 62.45
N ALA A 25 5.62 7.89 61.32
CA ALA A 25 6.79 8.49 60.65
C ALA A 25 7.53 7.49 59.70
N VAL A 26 7.96 8.05 58.55
CA VAL A 26 9.02 7.61 57.62
C VAL A 26 8.76 6.41 56.71
N ALA A 27 8.42 6.71 55.45
CA ALA A 27 8.83 5.90 54.29
C ALA A 27 9.06 6.83 53.08
N ALA A 28 10.21 7.49 53.07
CA ALA A 28 10.83 7.93 51.83
C ALA A 28 11.71 6.78 51.35
N LEU A 29 11.40 6.21 50.18
CA LEU A 29 12.33 5.85 49.10
C LEU A 29 11.63 4.93 48.08
N LEU A 30 11.50 5.47 46.87
CA LEU A 30 11.34 4.78 45.57
C LEU A 30 9.96 4.22 45.22
N GLY A 31 9.13 5.06 44.60
CA GLY A 31 7.97 4.67 43.79
C GLY A 31 7.54 5.83 42.89
N GLY A 32 7.76 5.70 41.58
CA GLY A 32 7.31 6.66 40.56
C GLY A 32 5.85 6.41 40.22
N GLU A 33 4.98 7.37 40.55
CA GLU A 33 3.54 7.30 40.37
C GLU A 33 3.05 8.04 39.13
N TRP A 34 2.06 7.41 38.52
CA TRP A 34 1.02 7.97 37.67
C TRP A 34 0.20 9.01 38.45
N ALA A 35 0.01 10.20 37.91
CA ALA A 35 -0.87 11.21 38.50
C ALA A 35 -2.15 11.41 37.68
N MET A 36 -3.25 10.85 38.19
CA MET A 36 -4.62 11.31 37.91
C MET A 36 -4.91 12.56 38.75
N ALA A 37 -5.50 13.57 38.13
CA ALA A 37 -5.80 14.86 38.73
C ALA A 37 -6.96 14.79 39.74
N GLN A 38 -6.77 15.36 40.95
CA GLN A 38 -7.71 16.27 41.61
C GLN A 38 -6.99 17.22 42.58
N GLY A 39 -7.22 18.54 42.41
CA GLY A 39 -7.36 19.45 43.55
C GLY A 39 -6.13 20.17 44.13
N GLY A 40 -5.16 20.62 43.32
CA GLY A 40 -4.12 21.56 43.77
C GLY A 40 -4.55 23.03 43.62
N ARG A 41 -4.63 23.79 44.73
CA ARG A 41 -4.85 25.24 44.75
C ARG A 41 -3.79 25.96 43.87
N ARG A 42 -4.25 26.68 42.83
CA ARG A 42 -3.43 27.62 42.04
C ARG A 42 -2.77 28.65 42.96
N ALA A 43 -1.46 28.85 42.82
CA ALA A 43 -0.80 30.06 43.31
C ALA A 43 -1.38 31.28 42.56
N PRO A 44 -1.77 32.37 43.24
CA PRO A 44 -2.22 33.58 42.55
C PRO A 44 -1.01 34.29 41.93
N GLY A 45 -0.89 34.24 40.59
CA GLY A 45 0.00 35.13 39.83
C GLY A 45 1.06 34.52 38.92
N SER A 46 0.97 33.23 38.54
CA SER A 46 1.89 32.63 37.54
C SER A 46 1.51 33.02 36.10
N ILE A 47 2.52 33.17 35.23
CA ILE A 47 2.35 33.34 33.78
C ILE A 47 1.57 32.16 33.18
N VAL A 48 0.76 32.42 32.16
CA VAL A 48 -0.06 31.42 31.45
C VAL A 48 0.11 31.60 29.95
N ALA A 49 0.57 30.55 29.27
CA ALA A 49 0.45 30.43 27.82
C ALA A 49 -0.92 29.86 27.46
N ASN A 50 -1.56 30.39 26.43
CA ASN A 50 -2.80 29.86 25.87
C ASN A 50 -2.71 29.91 24.35
N ALA A 51 -2.52 28.77 23.69
CA ALA A 51 -2.34 28.66 22.25
C ALA A 51 -3.67 28.67 21.45
N GLY A 52 -4.80 28.80 22.15
CA GLY A 52 -6.13 28.72 21.57
C GLY A 52 -6.71 27.30 21.65
N LYS A 53 -7.77 27.05 20.88
CA LYS A 53 -8.31 25.70 20.68
C LYS A 53 -7.71 25.12 19.40
N ASP A 54 -7.66 23.80 19.34
CA ASP A 54 -7.34 23.09 18.10
C ASP A 54 -8.24 23.54 16.96
N LEU A 55 -7.65 23.63 15.78
CA LEU A 55 -8.31 24.06 14.55
C LEU A 55 -8.64 22.83 13.72
N GLU A 56 -9.92 22.53 13.59
CA GLU A 56 -10.42 21.38 12.83
C GLU A 56 -11.01 21.81 11.48
N ASN A 57 -11.06 20.91 10.49
CA ASN A 57 -11.67 21.14 9.18
C ASN A 57 -11.03 22.31 8.40
N VAL A 58 -9.71 22.47 8.51
CA VAL A 58 -8.98 23.49 7.77
C VAL A 58 -8.70 22.97 6.35
N GLY A 59 -9.08 23.72 5.32
CA GLY A 59 -8.85 23.29 3.93
C GLY A 59 -7.39 23.37 3.50
N PHE A 60 -7.04 22.68 2.42
CA PHE A 60 -5.77 22.91 1.73
C PHE A 60 -5.69 24.30 1.09
N ASN A 61 -4.48 24.85 0.96
CA ASN A 61 -4.20 26.20 0.47
C ASN A 61 -5.03 27.31 1.17
N ALA A 62 -5.46 27.04 2.41
CA ALA A 62 -6.29 27.95 3.18
C ALA A 62 -5.44 28.82 4.12
N PRO A 63 -5.80 30.10 4.30
CA PRO A 63 -5.17 30.92 5.33
C PRO A 63 -5.60 30.47 6.73
N VAL A 64 -4.63 30.32 7.63
CA VAL A 64 -4.83 29.98 9.05
C VAL A 64 -4.24 31.07 9.93
N LYS A 65 -4.94 31.39 11.03
CA LYS A 65 -4.45 32.25 12.11
C LYS A 65 -4.43 31.47 13.41
N LEU A 66 -3.31 31.46 14.12
CA LEU A 66 -3.22 30.95 15.48
C LEU A 66 -3.57 32.09 16.46
N ASP A 67 -4.04 31.77 17.66
CA ASP A 67 -4.52 32.78 18.63
C ASP A 67 -3.93 32.55 20.03
N GLY A 68 -2.83 33.26 20.29
CA GLY A 68 -2.16 33.33 21.58
C GLY A 68 -2.70 34.42 22.52
N SER A 69 -3.69 35.20 22.09
CA SER A 69 -4.11 36.47 22.75
C SER A 69 -4.67 36.30 24.16
N ARG A 70 -5.03 35.06 24.54
CA ARG A 70 -5.54 34.72 25.87
C ARG A 70 -4.45 34.39 26.90
N SER A 71 -3.19 34.43 26.48
CA SER A 71 -2.03 34.31 27.36
C SER A 71 -1.99 35.47 28.36
N ARG A 72 -1.46 35.23 29.57
CA ARG A 72 -1.47 36.22 30.67
C ARG A 72 -0.10 36.30 31.34
N PRO A 73 0.42 37.52 31.60
CA PRO A 73 1.68 37.68 32.32
C PRO A 73 1.54 37.23 33.78
N SER A 74 2.67 36.95 34.42
CA SER A 74 2.73 36.82 35.86
C SER A 74 2.32 38.14 36.55
N LYS A 75 1.94 38.06 37.82
CA LYS A 75 1.52 39.24 38.58
C LYS A 75 2.71 40.20 38.75
N GLY A 76 2.69 41.32 38.03
CA GLY A 76 3.79 42.29 37.97
C GLY A 76 4.81 42.03 36.86
N GLY A 77 4.59 41.02 36.00
CA GLY A 77 5.51 40.58 34.97
C GLY A 77 5.54 41.41 33.68
N GLY A 78 4.82 42.53 33.60
CA GLY A 78 4.92 43.43 32.44
C GLY A 78 4.29 42.87 31.14
N ALA A 79 4.90 43.19 30.00
CA ALA A 79 4.43 42.79 28.67
C ALA A 79 4.74 41.31 28.38
N LEU A 80 3.97 40.73 27.45
CA LEU A 80 4.19 39.37 26.97
C LEU A 80 4.99 39.36 25.67
N HIS A 81 5.96 38.47 25.58
CA HIS A 81 6.69 38.14 24.36
C HIS A 81 6.29 36.75 23.89
N PHE A 82 5.93 36.64 22.61
CA PHE A 82 5.41 35.41 22.01
C PHE A 82 6.49 34.77 21.13
N GLN A 83 6.53 33.45 21.10
CA GLN A 83 7.34 32.67 20.18
C GLN A 83 6.57 31.43 19.76
N TRP A 84 6.26 31.35 18.47
CA TRP A 84 5.61 30.20 17.86
C TRP A 84 6.62 29.35 17.11
N GLN A 85 6.58 28.04 17.33
CA GLN A 85 7.40 27.07 16.63
C GLN A 85 6.53 25.91 16.17
N GLN A 86 6.64 25.55 14.89
CA GLN A 86 6.07 24.30 14.40
C GLN A 86 6.90 23.12 14.92
N VAL A 87 6.24 22.11 15.48
CA VAL A 87 6.90 20.94 16.09
C VAL A 87 6.68 19.65 15.31
N SER A 88 5.59 19.55 14.52
CA SER A 88 5.33 18.39 13.67
C SER A 88 4.50 18.76 12.43
N GLY A 89 4.51 17.89 11.43
CA GLY A 89 3.78 18.07 10.17
C GLY A 89 4.62 18.68 9.03
N VAL A 90 3.96 19.00 7.91
CA VAL A 90 4.61 19.61 6.74
C VAL A 90 5.06 21.03 7.09
N PRO A 91 6.34 21.41 6.84
CA PRO A 91 6.84 22.74 7.18
C PRO A 91 6.02 23.86 6.52
N VAL A 92 5.61 24.86 7.32
CA VAL A 92 4.93 26.08 6.84
C VAL A 92 5.69 27.33 7.29
N THR A 93 5.60 28.39 6.48
CA THR A 93 6.19 29.68 6.84
C THR A 93 5.19 30.50 7.68
N LEU A 94 5.54 30.73 8.96
CA LEU A 94 4.76 31.58 9.85
C LEU A 94 5.09 33.07 9.60
N THR A 95 4.07 33.86 9.27
CA THR A 95 4.15 35.32 9.27
C THR A 95 3.78 35.84 10.67
N GLY A 96 4.66 36.64 11.28
CA GLY A 96 4.44 37.20 12.62
C GLY A 96 4.59 36.17 13.75
N ALA A 97 5.51 35.20 13.61
CA ALA A 97 5.75 34.12 14.59
C ALA A 97 6.09 34.60 16.03
N ASN A 98 6.44 35.88 16.19
CA ASN A 98 6.71 36.53 17.47
C ASN A 98 5.53 37.38 17.99
N THR A 99 4.33 37.21 17.42
CA THR A 99 3.13 37.98 17.80
C THR A 99 2.07 37.07 18.45
N ALA A 100 1.07 37.69 19.07
CA ALA A 100 -0.07 36.96 19.62
C ALA A 100 -0.91 36.23 18.56
N THR A 101 -0.87 36.65 17.28
CA THR A 101 -1.71 36.09 16.22
C THR A 101 -0.94 35.85 14.92
N PRO A 102 -0.03 34.87 14.86
CA PRO A 102 0.69 34.54 13.63
C PRO A 102 -0.25 33.90 12.60
N SER A 103 0.15 33.94 11.33
CA SER A 103 -0.60 33.32 10.24
C SER A 103 0.27 32.55 9.27
N PHE A 104 -0.31 31.56 8.60
CA PHE A 104 0.31 30.81 7.51
C PHE A 104 -0.73 30.37 6.48
N ILE A 105 -0.26 29.86 5.33
CA ILE A 105 -1.10 29.19 4.33
C ILE A 105 -0.89 27.69 4.49
N THR A 106 -1.98 26.92 4.61
CA THR A 106 -1.86 25.47 4.71
C THR A 106 -1.20 24.89 3.46
N PRO A 107 -0.34 23.88 3.60
CA PRO A 107 0.30 23.22 2.46
C PRO A 107 -0.77 22.70 1.49
N PRO A 108 -0.48 22.60 0.19
CA PRO A 108 -1.34 21.88 -0.74
C PRO A 108 -1.46 20.40 -0.31
N PRO A 109 -2.47 19.66 -0.82
CA PRO A 109 -2.46 18.21 -0.65
C PRO A 109 -1.12 17.66 -1.16
N SER A 110 -0.56 16.67 -0.47
CA SER A 110 0.73 16.11 -0.88
C SER A 110 0.54 15.27 -2.14
N GLY A 111 0.72 15.88 -3.31
CA GLY A 111 0.93 15.18 -4.57
C GLY A 111 2.16 14.31 -4.46
N TYR A 112 1.97 12.98 -4.55
CA TYR A 112 3.03 12.16 -5.11
C TYR A 112 2.92 12.32 -6.63
N LEU A 113 4.06 12.64 -7.22
CA LEU A 113 4.26 12.89 -8.64
C LEU A 113 4.20 11.54 -9.36
N GLU A 114 3.17 11.33 -10.18
CA GLU A 114 3.09 10.17 -11.09
C GLU A 114 3.28 10.69 -12.51
N ASN A 115 4.42 10.34 -13.13
CA ASN A 115 4.66 10.57 -14.55
C ASN A 115 3.95 9.49 -15.35
N TYR A 116 3.25 9.83 -16.43
CA TYR A 116 2.82 8.84 -17.41
C TYR A 116 2.86 9.42 -18.84
N TRP A 117 3.17 8.57 -19.81
CA TRP A 117 3.11 8.84 -21.25
C TRP A 117 2.18 7.81 -21.91
N TYR A 118 1.36 8.21 -22.89
CA TYR A 118 0.48 7.29 -23.62
C TYR A 118 0.84 7.28 -25.11
N VAL A 119 0.78 6.10 -25.73
CA VAL A 119 0.88 5.94 -27.19
C VAL A 119 -0.35 5.13 -27.62
N GLU A 120 -1.29 5.78 -28.29
CA GLU A 120 -2.43 5.09 -28.88
C GLU A 120 -2.09 4.64 -30.30
N GLY A 121 -2.35 3.36 -30.61
CA GLY A 121 -2.39 2.84 -31.97
C GLY A 121 -3.56 1.86 -32.09
N PRO A 122 -4.31 1.84 -33.22
CA PRO A 122 -5.49 1.01 -33.37
C PRO A 122 -5.12 -0.47 -33.48
N GLY A 123 -5.90 -1.33 -32.83
CA GLY A 123 -5.71 -2.78 -32.89
C GLY A 123 -6.05 -3.37 -34.26
N ILE A 124 -5.27 -4.37 -34.67
CA ILE A 124 -5.71 -5.45 -35.58
C ILE A 124 -5.04 -6.76 -35.11
N PRO A 125 -5.77 -7.88 -34.94
CA PRO A 125 -5.19 -9.18 -34.68
C PRO A 125 -4.75 -9.88 -35.98
N GLY A 126 -3.52 -10.40 -35.99
CA GLY A 126 -3.07 -11.43 -36.93
C GLY A 126 -2.37 -10.94 -38.20
N THR A 127 -1.03 -10.86 -38.18
CA THR A 127 -0.14 -11.23 -39.30
C THR A 127 1.32 -11.19 -38.82
N PRO A 128 2.19 -12.17 -39.17
CA PRO A 128 3.60 -12.13 -38.83
C PRO A 128 4.40 -11.33 -39.87
N GLY A 129 5.06 -10.26 -39.42
CA GLY A 129 6.23 -9.68 -40.07
C GLY A 129 6.00 -8.41 -40.90
N VAL A 130 6.01 -7.24 -40.25
CA VAL A 130 6.49 -5.98 -40.86
C VAL A 130 7.10 -5.10 -39.75
N ALA A 131 8.33 -4.63 -39.96
CA ALA A 131 9.00 -3.67 -39.08
C ALA A 131 8.41 -2.27 -39.27
N ASN A 132 7.82 -1.68 -38.23
CA ASN A 132 7.29 -0.31 -38.27
C ASN A 132 8.22 0.68 -37.59
N ARG A 133 8.75 1.62 -38.39
CA ARG A 133 9.36 2.88 -37.94
C ARG A 133 8.25 3.80 -37.42
N ALA A 134 8.26 4.11 -36.13
CA ALA A 134 7.40 5.13 -35.55
C ALA A 134 7.94 6.53 -35.88
N ARG A 135 7.14 7.36 -36.56
CA ARG A 135 7.34 8.83 -36.56
C ARG A 135 6.91 9.34 -35.17
N ARG A 136 7.79 10.09 -34.52
CA ARG A 136 7.52 10.72 -33.21
C ARG A 136 6.73 12.01 -33.44
N GLY A 137 5.49 12.05 -32.97
CA GLY A 137 4.75 13.27 -32.66
C GLY A 137 4.39 13.28 -31.17
N PRO A 138 4.31 14.44 -30.50
CA PRO A 138 4.01 14.51 -29.07
C PRO A 138 2.50 14.43 -28.82
N ASP A 139 1.96 13.22 -28.71
CA ASP A 139 0.59 12.98 -28.24
C ASP A 139 0.59 12.76 -26.71
N LEU A 140 0.73 13.85 -25.95
CA LEU A 140 0.50 13.87 -24.49
C LEU A 140 -1.00 13.70 -24.20
N LYS A 141 -1.46 12.45 -24.08
CA LYS A 141 -2.87 12.11 -23.82
C LYS A 141 -3.00 11.30 -22.53
N ILE A 142 -3.29 11.92 -21.39
CA ILE A 142 -3.69 11.17 -20.18
C ILE A 142 -4.82 11.84 -19.41
N TRP A 143 -5.91 11.09 -19.30
CA TRP A 143 -6.90 11.20 -18.23
C TRP A 143 -6.42 10.38 -17.04
N ARG A 144 -6.18 11.03 -15.90
CA ARG A 144 -6.16 10.31 -14.63
C ARG A 144 -6.66 11.25 -13.54
N VAL A 145 -7.85 10.96 -13.01
CA VAL A 145 -8.29 11.58 -11.77
C VAL A 145 -7.43 10.94 -10.68
N ILE A 146 -6.53 11.74 -10.11
CA ILE A 146 -5.68 11.33 -8.99
C ILE A 146 -6.48 11.69 -7.74
N PRO A 147 -7.06 10.72 -7.03
CA PRO A 147 -7.61 10.97 -5.72
C PRO A 147 -6.44 10.95 -4.73
N PHE A 148 -6.52 11.81 -3.76
CA PHE A 148 -6.03 11.54 -2.44
C PHE A 148 -7.17 10.86 -1.66
N GLY A 149 -6.81 9.95 -0.75
CA GLY A 149 -7.72 9.61 0.35
C GLY A 149 -8.01 10.86 1.18
N ARG A 150 -8.76 10.76 2.29
CA ARG A 150 -8.87 11.88 3.23
C ARG A 150 -7.45 12.24 3.72
N GLN A 151 -6.79 13.20 3.07
CA GLN A 151 -5.49 13.67 3.51
C GLN A 151 -5.76 14.48 4.76
N HIS A 152 -5.54 13.86 5.91
CA HIS A 152 -5.44 14.56 7.17
C HIS A 152 -3.97 14.97 7.30
N LYS A 153 -3.65 16.26 7.12
CA LYS A 153 -2.35 16.77 7.60
C LYS A 153 -2.57 17.35 8.97
N VAL A 154 -1.84 16.82 9.95
CA VAL A 154 -1.79 17.39 11.28
C VAL A 154 -0.54 18.25 11.37
N LEU A 155 -0.71 19.52 11.70
CA LEU A 155 0.39 20.41 12.05
C LEU A 155 0.26 20.77 13.52
N GLU A 156 1.32 20.57 14.30
CA GLU A 156 1.35 21.00 15.69
C GLU A 156 2.26 22.21 15.86
N PHE A 157 1.84 23.16 16.69
CA PHE A 157 2.59 24.36 17.01
C PHE A 157 2.67 24.54 18.52
N ASP A 158 3.89 24.79 19.01
CA ASP A 158 4.13 25.22 20.37
C ASP A 158 4.14 26.76 20.43
N LEU A 159 3.33 27.30 21.33
CA LEU A 159 3.42 28.68 21.79
C LEU A 159 4.26 28.71 23.06
N THR A 160 5.41 29.39 23.02
CA THR A 160 6.12 29.84 24.20
C THR A 160 5.78 31.30 24.48
N VAL A 161 5.38 31.60 25.71
CA VAL A 161 5.18 32.98 26.19
C VAL A 161 6.19 33.27 27.30
N THR A 162 6.84 34.43 27.20
CA THR A 162 7.67 34.98 28.29
C THR A 162 7.15 36.34 28.71
N ASP A 163 7.44 36.74 29.94
CA ASP A 163 7.14 38.09 30.44
C ASP A 163 8.41 38.81 30.90
N ASP A 164 8.34 40.13 31.06
CA ASP A 164 9.46 40.98 31.49
C ASP A 164 9.96 40.64 32.91
N GLY A 165 9.15 39.91 33.69
CA GLY A 165 9.50 39.37 35.01
C GLY A 165 10.29 38.06 34.96
N GLY A 166 10.61 37.55 33.76
CA GLY A 166 11.34 36.29 33.56
C GLY A 166 10.47 35.04 33.64
N GLY A 167 9.14 35.17 33.74
CA GLY A 167 8.20 34.07 33.67
C GLY A 167 8.22 33.43 32.27
N ARG A 168 8.11 32.10 32.19
CA ARG A 168 7.98 31.35 30.94
C ARG A 168 6.89 30.28 31.07
N ALA A 169 6.03 30.18 30.07
CA ALA A 169 5.05 29.10 29.94
C ALA A 169 4.94 28.66 28.48
N THR A 170 4.52 27.41 28.28
CA THR A 170 4.28 26.82 26.95
C THR A 170 2.88 26.25 26.86
N ASP A 171 2.27 26.33 25.69
CA ASP A 171 1.00 25.68 25.36
C ASP A 171 1.02 25.24 23.90
N ARG A 172 0.22 24.23 23.53
CA ARG A 172 0.23 23.64 22.18
C ARG A 172 -1.14 23.79 21.52
N VAL A 173 -1.13 23.99 20.21
CA VAL A 173 -2.31 23.93 19.37
C VAL A 173 -2.07 23.02 18.18
N THR A 174 -3.08 22.21 17.86
CA THR A 174 -3.06 21.30 16.73
C THR A 174 -3.97 21.83 15.62
N VAL A 175 -3.47 21.81 14.39
CA VAL A 175 -4.21 22.19 13.19
C VAL A 175 -4.44 20.93 12.35
N PHE A 176 -5.69 20.49 12.28
CA PHE A 176 -6.15 19.41 11.42
C PHE A 176 -6.55 20.00 10.06
N ILE A 177 -5.73 19.71 9.06
CA ILE A 177 -5.96 20.08 7.67
C ILE A 177 -6.61 18.90 6.99
N ASP A 178 -7.84 19.11 6.54
CA ASP A 178 -8.67 18.11 5.90
C ASP A 178 -9.11 18.66 4.54
N PRO A 179 -9.37 17.82 3.52
CA PRO A 179 -10.26 18.25 2.44
C PRO A 179 -11.54 18.74 3.13
N LYS A 180 -11.86 20.02 2.88
CA LYS A 180 -12.74 20.86 3.69
C LYS A 180 -14.22 20.47 3.59
N GLU A 181 -14.54 19.18 3.67
CA GLU A 181 -15.66 18.47 3.07
C GLU A 181 -15.44 18.27 1.55
N GLY A 182 -15.55 17.01 1.09
CA GLY A 182 -15.46 16.64 -0.32
C GLY A 182 -15.13 15.17 -0.61
N VAL A 183 -15.55 14.69 -1.79
CA VAL A 183 -15.15 13.42 -2.40
C VAL A 183 -14.05 13.70 -3.41
N GLU A 184 -12.93 13.00 -3.27
CA GLU A 184 -11.89 12.97 -4.27
C GLU A 184 -12.15 11.80 -5.22
N VAL A 185 -12.18 12.10 -6.51
CA VAL A 185 -12.59 11.14 -7.52
C VAL A 185 -11.37 10.33 -7.94
N SER A 186 -11.40 9.01 -7.75
CA SER A 186 -10.35 8.10 -8.23
C SER A 186 -10.40 7.84 -9.73
N THR A 187 -9.34 7.27 -10.30
CA THR A 187 -9.52 6.53 -11.55
C THR A 187 -10.57 5.44 -11.38
N GLY A 188 -11.54 5.40 -12.28
CA GLY A 188 -12.69 4.47 -12.20
C GLY A 188 -13.77 4.90 -11.21
N GLN A 189 -13.57 5.98 -10.43
CA GLN A 189 -14.66 6.70 -9.80
C GLN A 189 -15.09 7.82 -10.72
N ASN A 190 -16.37 7.87 -11.02
CA ASN A 190 -17.01 8.90 -11.82
C ASN A 190 -18.38 9.26 -11.24
N VAL A 191 -18.85 8.52 -10.22
CA VAL A 191 -20.14 8.74 -9.57
C VAL A 191 -19.92 9.41 -8.22
N VAL A 192 -20.51 10.58 -8.06
CA VAL A 192 -20.25 11.49 -6.93
C VAL A 192 -21.55 11.92 -6.24
N PRO A 193 -21.54 12.20 -4.93
CA PRO A 193 -22.74 12.63 -4.23
C PRO A 193 -23.15 14.07 -4.56
N VAL A 194 -24.45 14.29 -4.73
CA VAL A 194 -25.02 15.62 -4.85
C VAL A 194 -24.71 16.47 -3.61
N GLY A 195 -24.32 17.72 -3.82
CA GLY A 195 -24.13 18.69 -2.76
C GLY A 195 -22.81 18.55 -2.01
N VAL A 196 -21.98 17.60 -2.40
CA VAL A 196 -20.65 17.39 -1.83
C VAL A 196 -19.61 17.96 -2.77
N ARG A 197 -18.55 18.54 -2.21
CA ARG A 197 -17.44 19.08 -3.01
C ARG A 197 -16.73 17.94 -3.72
N THR A 198 -16.54 18.05 -5.02
CA THR A 198 -15.86 17.07 -5.86
C THR A 198 -14.60 17.69 -6.42
N PHE A 199 -13.44 17.21 -5.97
CA PHE A 199 -12.15 17.64 -6.50
C PHE A 199 -11.80 16.84 -7.74
N MET A 200 -11.17 17.51 -8.70
CA MET A 200 -10.49 16.89 -9.84
C MET A 200 -9.00 17.22 -9.75
N SER A 201 -8.16 16.43 -10.41
CA SER A 201 -6.72 16.66 -10.45
C SER A 201 -6.21 16.66 -11.88
N GLY A 202 -5.36 17.64 -12.20
CA GLY A 202 -4.68 17.78 -13.48
C GLY A 202 -3.33 17.09 -13.47
N ALA A 203 -2.82 16.79 -14.67
CA ALA A 203 -1.49 16.21 -14.87
C ALA A 203 -0.37 17.13 -14.35
N THR A 204 0.75 16.54 -13.95
CA THR A 204 1.99 17.23 -13.55
C THR A 204 3.13 16.92 -14.50
N SER A 205 4.02 17.88 -14.73
CA SER A 205 5.34 17.66 -15.30
C SER A 205 6.37 17.54 -14.19
N GLU A 206 6.62 16.35 -13.66
CA GLU A 206 7.85 16.16 -12.92
C GLU A 206 8.54 14.90 -13.43
N ALA A 207 9.20 15.04 -14.58
CA ALA A 207 10.39 14.26 -14.88
C ALA A 207 11.51 14.61 -13.86
N THR A 208 11.28 14.41 -12.57
CA THR A 208 12.40 14.32 -11.63
C THR A 208 13.02 12.97 -11.86
N GLY A 209 14.14 12.97 -12.58
CA GLY A 209 15.11 11.90 -12.50
C GLY A 209 15.34 11.60 -11.02
N THR A 210 14.86 10.45 -10.57
CA THR A 210 15.49 9.83 -9.41
C THR A 210 16.90 9.51 -9.86
N ASP A 211 17.86 10.24 -9.32
CA ASP A 211 19.27 9.88 -9.35
C ASP A 211 19.38 8.40 -8.95
N TRP A 212 19.58 7.55 -9.95
CA TRP A 212 20.09 6.21 -9.73
C TRP A 212 21.51 6.42 -9.21
N VAL A 213 21.70 6.29 -7.89
CA VAL A 213 23.03 6.14 -7.32
C VAL A 213 23.68 4.96 -8.04
N ALA A 214 24.66 5.30 -8.87
CA ALA A 214 25.45 4.39 -9.65
C ALA A 214 26.20 3.44 -8.72
N GLY A 215 25.65 2.25 -8.53
CA GLY A 215 26.33 1.12 -7.93
C GLY A 215 26.43 -0.01 -8.95
N SER A 216 27.48 0.03 -9.78
CA SER A 216 27.93 -1.01 -10.72
C SER A 216 27.18 -1.21 -12.06
N ALA A 217 27.59 -0.46 -13.11
CA ALA A 217 28.05 -0.99 -14.41
C ALA A 217 28.24 0.13 -15.47
N GLN A 218 29.49 0.24 -15.95
CA GLN A 218 30.08 0.77 -17.22
C GLN A 218 29.31 1.77 -18.16
N PRO A 219 30.05 2.67 -18.86
CA PRO A 219 29.50 3.82 -19.57
C PRO A 219 28.94 3.47 -20.96
N GLY A 220 27.64 3.74 -21.17
CA GLY A 220 26.96 3.55 -22.46
C GLY A 220 25.59 4.22 -22.49
N THR A 221 25.58 5.48 -22.91
CA THR A 221 24.46 6.32 -23.38
C THR A 221 23.01 5.86 -23.11
N HIS A 222 22.42 6.33 -22.01
CA HIS A 222 20.99 6.67 -21.97
C HIS A 222 20.90 8.19 -21.75
N ARG A 223 20.58 8.93 -22.82
CA ARG A 223 20.42 10.39 -22.76
C ARG A 223 18.99 10.75 -22.36
N GLN A 224 18.91 11.75 -21.49
CA GLN A 224 17.74 12.32 -20.83
C GLN A 224 16.64 12.74 -21.82
N GLY A 225 15.38 12.49 -21.46
CA GLY A 225 14.20 13.00 -22.15
C GLY A 225 13.98 14.49 -21.90
N THR A 226 13.16 15.13 -22.74
CA THR A 226 12.81 16.55 -22.66
C THR A 226 12.10 16.87 -21.34
N ASN A 227 12.55 17.91 -20.64
CA ASN A 227 11.93 18.42 -19.43
C ASN A 227 10.85 19.45 -19.80
N ASP A 228 9.73 19.00 -20.37
CA ASP A 228 8.59 19.89 -20.58
C ASP A 228 8.00 20.23 -19.21
N ARG A 229 7.96 21.52 -18.84
CA ARG A 229 7.35 21.99 -17.59
C ARG A 229 5.95 22.52 -17.83
N ILE A 230 4.93 21.85 -17.29
CA ILE A 230 3.55 22.36 -17.19
C ILE A 230 3.57 23.63 -16.35
N THR A 231 3.09 24.71 -16.96
CA THR A 231 3.03 26.07 -16.39
C THR A 231 1.60 26.55 -16.19
N GLY A 232 0.60 25.82 -16.67
CA GLY A 232 -0.81 26.20 -16.50
C GLY A 232 -1.79 25.06 -16.71
N TRP A 233 -2.96 25.21 -16.07
CA TRP A 233 -4.13 24.35 -16.17
C TRP A 233 -5.32 25.20 -16.58
N LYS A 234 -6.26 24.64 -17.33
CA LYS A 234 -7.54 25.28 -17.65
C LYS A 234 -8.63 24.23 -17.77
N TRP A 235 -9.65 24.36 -16.93
CA TRP A 235 -10.78 23.45 -16.85
C TRP A 235 -12.06 24.13 -17.28
N THR A 236 -12.90 23.43 -18.04
CA THR A 236 -14.17 23.97 -18.55
C THR A 236 -15.29 22.97 -18.29
N LEU A 237 -16.37 23.43 -17.64
CA LEU A 237 -17.62 22.67 -17.54
C LEU A 237 -18.36 22.84 -18.86
N THR A 238 -18.34 21.81 -19.71
CA THR A 238 -18.87 21.84 -21.07
C THR A 238 -20.37 21.52 -21.13
N SER A 239 -20.88 20.73 -20.19
CA SER A 239 -22.31 20.45 -20.04
C SER A 239 -22.67 20.16 -18.59
N ARG A 240 -23.93 20.39 -18.23
CA ARG A 240 -24.51 20.11 -16.91
C ARG A 240 -25.98 19.69 -17.03
N PRO A 241 -26.54 18.97 -16.05
CA PRO A 241 -27.94 18.55 -16.08
C PRO A 241 -28.91 19.74 -16.10
N PRO A 242 -30.11 19.60 -16.71
CA PRO A 242 -31.14 20.63 -16.66
C PRO A 242 -31.45 21.08 -15.23
N GLY A 243 -31.48 22.40 -15.00
CA GLY A 243 -31.73 22.99 -13.68
C GLY A 243 -30.48 23.20 -12.82
N SER A 244 -29.33 22.62 -13.19
CA SER A 244 -28.07 22.86 -12.49
C SER A 244 -27.56 24.30 -12.69
N GLN A 245 -27.02 24.88 -11.61
CA GLN A 245 -26.37 26.19 -11.56
C GLN A 245 -24.88 26.09 -11.19
N VAL A 246 -24.31 24.88 -11.17
CA VAL A 246 -22.90 24.63 -10.84
C VAL A 246 -21.95 25.42 -11.73
N VAL A 247 -20.86 25.87 -11.11
CA VAL A 247 -19.67 26.41 -11.76
C VAL A 247 -18.42 25.72 -11.21
N LEU A 248 -17.39 25.61 -12.03
CA LEU A 248 -16.06 25.18 -11.57
C LEU A 248 -15.42 26.26 -10.70
N GLN A 249 -14.77 25.81 -9.64
CA GLN A 249 -13.96 26.63 -8.74
C GLN A 249 -12.49 26.29 -8.96
N ASP A 250 -11.63 27.29 -8.85
CA ASP A 250 -10.18 27.15 -9.08
C ASP A 250 -9.84 26.50 -10.44
N ALA A 251 -10.60 26.86 -11.48
CA ALA A 251 -10.56 26.25 -12.82
C ALA A 251 -9.23 26.46 -13.57
N THR A 252 -8.28 27.22 -13.03
CA THR A 252 -6.92 27.36 -13.57
C THR A 252 -5.86 26.71 -12.69
N SER A 253 -6.28 26.03 -11.61
CA SER A 253 -5.39 25.30 -10.72
C SER A 253 -5.21 23.86 -11.18
N GLN A 254 -4.20 23.21 -10.63
CA GLN A 254 -4.02 21.78 -10.78
C GLN A 254 -5.18 20.97 -10.18
N THR A 255 -5.84 21.49 -9.13
CA THR A 255 -6.87 20.76 -8.39
C THR A 255 -8.18 21.56 -8.32
N PRO A 256 -8.87 21.78 -9.45
CA PRO A 256 -10.16 22.47 -9.42
C PRO A 256 -11.20 21.61 -8.72
N PHE A 257 -12.33 22.22 -8.36
CA PHE A 257 -13.45 21.47 -7.80
C PHE A 257 -14.79 22.04 -8.25
N LEU A 258 -15.84 21.26 -8.07
CA LEU A 258 -17.24 21.71 -8.16
C LEU A 258 -18.06 21.10 -7.04
N ILE A 259 -19.29 21.59 -6.84
CA ILE A 259 -20.26 20.98 -5.92
C ILE A 259 -21.48 20.64 -6.77
N PRO A 260 -21.75 19.37 -7.14
CA PRO A 260 -22.91 19.03 -7.97
C PRO A 260 -24.19 19.44 -7.26
N ASP A 261 -25.12 20.14 -7.89
CA ASP A 261 -26.35 20.61 -7.22
C ASP A 261 -27.60 19.81 -7.62
N VAL A 262 -27.54 19.10 -8.75
CA VAL A 262 -28.61 18.27 -9.31
C VAL A 262 -28.04 16.91 -9.73
N GLU A 263 -28.85 15.85 -9.64
CA GLU A 263 -28.49 14.53 -10.16
C GLU A 263 -28.34 14.53 -11.69
N GLY A 264 -27.42 13.73 -12.22
CA GLY A 264 -27.17 13.58 -13.65
C GLY A 264 -25.72 13.84 -14.04
N GLU A 265 -25.49 13.90 -15.35
CA GLU A 265 -24.15 13.99 -15.94
C GLU A 265 -23.64 15.42 -16.09
N TYR A 266 -22.40 15.64 -15.65
CA TYR A 266 -21.62 16.84 -15.85
C TYR A 266 -20.44 16.49 -16.74
N GLN A 267 -20.26 17.24 -17.82
CA GLN A 267 -19.17 17.04 -18.78
C GLN A 267 -18.12 18.12 -18.58
N ILE A 268 -16.85 17.71 -18.44
CA ILE A 268 -15.75 18.62 -18.10
C ILE A 268 -14.59 18.39 -19.06
N SER A 269 -14.11 19.45 -19.70
CA SER A 269 -12.89 19.43 -20.51
C SER A 269 -11.73 20.10 -19.78
N PHE A 270 -10.52 19.81 -20.24
CA PHE A 270 -9.28 20.25 -19.62
C PHE A 270 -8.21 20.54 -20.68
N GLU A 271 -7.42 21.57 -20.43
CA GLU A 271 -6.29 22.03 -21.25
C GLU A 271 -5.07 22.28 -20.32
N ILE A 272 -3.86 21.96 -20.79
CA ILE A 272 -2.59 22.31 -20.13
C ILE A 272 -1.80 23.32 -20.96
N THR A 273 -0.96 24.10 -20.27
CA THR A 273 0.10 24.90 -20.90
C THR A 273 1.45 24.37 -20.43
N ALA A 274 2.39 24.15 -21.34
CA ALA A 274 3.75 23.68 -21.03
C ALA A 274 4.81 24.57 -21.72
N VAL A 275 6.00 24.66 -21.12
CA VAL A 275 7.19 25.30 -21.69
C VAL A 275 8.28 24.24 -21.82
N GLY A 276 8.81 24.04 -23.02
CA GLY A 276 9.96 23.16 -23.27
C GLY A 276 11.23 23.99 -23.50
N ASP A 277 12.33 23.61 -22.86
CA ASP A 277 13.68 24.02 -23.28
C ASP A 277 14.20 22.97 -24.27
N ILE A 278 14.38 23.35 -25.54
CA ILE A 278 15.19 22.57 -26.48
C ILE A 278 16.58 23.19 -26.45
N PRO A 279 17.63 22.49 -25.96
CA PRO A 279 18.99 22.95 -26.20
C PRO A 279 19.25 23.01 -27.70
N GLU A 280 19.66 24.16 -28.22
CA GLU A 280 20.00 24.41 -29.65
C GLU A 280 21.05 23.45 -30.24
N ASP A 281 21.74 22.66 -29.42
CA ASP A 281 22.80 21.74 -29.83
C ASP A 281 22.32 20.37 -30.33
N TYR A 282 21.01 20.13 -30.44
CA TYR A 282 20.46 18.87 -30.95
C TYR A 282 19.96 18.98 -32.41
N LEU A 283 20.88 19.35 -33.31
CA LEU A 283 20.72 19.12 -34.75
C LEU A 283 21.25 17.73 -35.12
N ASP A 284 20.36 16.92 -35.69
CA ASP A 284 20.56 15.54 -36.13
C ASP A 284 21.83 15.38 -37.00
N VAL A 285 22.70 14.44 -36.62
CA VAL A 285 23.64 13.82 -37.57
C VAL A 285 23.08 12.44 -37.86
N ASP A 286 22.47 12.28 -39.03
CA ASP A 286 22.18 10.96 -39.55
C ASP A 286 23.49 10.25 -39.93
N ASN A 287 23.48 8.91 -39.93
CA ASN A 287 24.61 8.06 -40.32
C ASN A 287 25.00 8.17 -41.82
N ASN A 288 24.65 9.27 -42.50
CA ASN A 288 25.05 9.54 -43.88
C ASN A 288 25.38 11.03 -44.17
N GLY A 289 25.47 11.89 -43.16
CA GLY A 289 26.15 13.18 -43.25
C GLY A 289 25.45 14.27 -44.07
N ARG A 290 24.12 14.40 -44.02
CA ARG A 290 23.44 15.56 -44.64
C ARG A 290 22.56 16.34 -43.65
N ARG A 291 22.90 17.62 -43.45
CA ARG A 291 22.12 18.59 -42.67
C ARG A 291 20.87 19.03 -43.46
N GLY A 292 19.68 18.82 -42.91
CA GLY A 292 18.43 19.45 -43.33
C GLY A 292 18.05 20.55 -42.33
N GLY A 293 17.82 21.76 -42.81
CA GLY A 293 17.72 22.99 -42.01
C GLY A 293 16.36 23.28 -41.36
N ASP A 294 16.47 24.05 -40.28
CA ASP A 294 15.63 25.14 -39.76
C ASP A 294 14.12 25.08 -40.03
N GLY A 295 13.37 24.59 -39.05
CA GLY A 295 11.91 24.70 -38.98
C GLY A 295 11.44 24.94 -37.55
N LEU A 296 11.06 26.18 -37.25
CA LEU A 296 10.39 26.61 -36.02
C LEU A 296 9.04 25.86 -35.91
N ILE A 297 8.88 24.97 -34.92
CA ILE A 297 7.60 24.29 -34.66
C ILE A 297 6.66 25.28 -33.99
N THR A 298 5.76 25.88 -34.75
CA THR A 298 4.55 26.53 -34.23
C THR A 298 3.45 25.47 -34.19
N ASP A 299 3.25 24.79 -33.07
CA ASP A 299 2.19 23.78 -32.93
C ASP A 299 0.79 24.43 -32.97
N THR A 300 -0.01 24.02 -33.94
CA THR A 300 -1.46 24.25 -34.02
C THR A 300 -2.21 23.44 -32.96
N PRO A 301 -3.35 23.92 -32.44
CA PRO A 301 -4.10 23.24 -31.37
C PRO A 301 -4.88 22.05 -31.95
N GLU A 302 -4.35 20.82 -31.84
CA GLU A 302 -5.05 19.61 -32.30
C GLU A 302 -5.61 18.74 -31.16
N LYS A 303 -6.92 18.46 -31.28
CA LYS A 303 -7.81 17.53 -30.55
C LYS A 303 -7.68 17.46 -29.02
N LEU A 304 -8.54 18.24 -28.36
CA LEU A 304 -8.87 18.12 -26.94
C LEU A 304 -9.15 16.65 -26.53
N PRO A 305 -8.72 16.22 -25.35
CA PRO A 305 -9.05 14.89 -24.84
C PRO A 305 -10.59 14.75 -24.62
N PRO A 306 -11.17 13.54 -24.68
CA PRO A 306 -12.62 13.34 -24.54
C PRO A 306 -13.14 13.72 -23.15
N PRO A 307 -14.15 14.60 -23.00
CA PRO A 307 -14.53 15.20 -21.72
C PRO A 307 -14.76 14.18 -20.59
N LEU A 308 -14.31 14.51 -19.37
CA LEU A 308 -14.61 13.78 -18.16
C LEU A 308 -16.11 13.86 -17.89
N THR A 309 -16.74 12.69 -17.75
CA THR A 309 -18.13 12.57 -17.30
C THR A 309 -18.16 12.33 -15.80
N LEU A 310 -18.76 13.24 -15.04
CA LEU A 310 -19.11 13.05 -13.64
C LEU A 310 -20.62 12.80 -13.52
N ILE A 311 -21.02 11.75 -12.82
CA ILE A 311 -22.41 11.39 -12.59
C ILE A 311 -22.75 11.75 -11.15
N ALA A 312 -23.54 12.79 -10.96
CA ALA A 312 -24.03 13.15 -9.64
C ALA A 312 -25.23 12.28 -9.28
N ALA A 313 -25.19 11.64 -8.11
CA ALA A 313 -26.23 10.74 -7.64
C ALA A 313 -26.46 10.87 -6.13
N LYS A 314 -27.48 10.16 -5.64
CA LYS A 314 -27.89 10.07 -4.24
C LYS A 314 -27.71 8.65 -3.70
N TRP A 315 -27.49 8.56 -2.40
CA TRP A 315 -27.32 7.31 -1.68
C TRP A 315 -28.64 6.56 -1.53
N VAL A 316 -28.70 5.33 -2.04
CA VAL A 316 -29.93 4.50 -2.07
C VAL A 316 -29.90 3.34 -1.08
N GLY A 317 -28.73 2.83 -0.73
CA GLY A 317 -28.50 1.71 0.16
C GLY A 317 -28.85 0.34 -0.45
N VAL A 318 -28.44 -0.71 0.24
CA VAL A 318 -28.69 -2.11 -0.14
C VAL A 318 -30.15 -2.53 0.08
N GLY A 319 -30.85 -1.89 1.03
CA GLY A 319 -32.28 -2.11 1.30
C GLY A 319 -32.63 -3.34 2.14
N THR A 320 -31.65 -4.19 2.48
CA THR A 320 -31.86 -5.44 3.23
C THR A 320 -31.49 -5.37 4.72
N ILE A 321 -30.99 -4.22 5.19
CA ILE A 321 -30.50 -4.07 6.56
C ILE A 321 -31.63 -4.33 7.58
N GLY A 322 -31.35 -5.16 8.58
CA GLY A 322 -32.33 -5.50 9.62
C GLY A 322 -33.45 -6.43 9.15
N GLY A 323 -33.21 -7.26 8.13
CA GLY A 323 -34.18 -8.24 7.64
C GLY A 323 -35.30 -7.65 6.78
N ARG A 324 -35.05 -6.47 6.19
CA ARG A 324 -36.01 -5.83 5.28
C ARG A 324 -35.88 -6.34 3.86
N THR A 325 -36.92 -6.12 3.07
CA THR A 325 -36.92 -6.42 1.64
C THR A 325 -36.44 -5.19 0.86
N ALA A 326 -35.41 -5.39 0.03
CA ALA A 326 -34.96 -4.37 -0.91
C ALA A 326 -36.08 -4.06 -1.92
N LYS A 327 -36.09 -2.83 -2.45
CA LYS A 327 -37.15 -2.35 -3.35
C LYS A 327 -36.54 -1.72 -4.57
N PHE A 328 -36.92 -2.23 -5.74
CA PHE A 328 -36.50 -1.69 -7.02
C PHE A 328 -36.92 -0.21 -7.18
N SER A 329 -38.13 0.13 -6.72
CA SER A 329 -38.67 1.50 -6.76
C SER A 329 -37.87 2.53 -5.93
N GLU A 330 -37.05 2.06 -4.99
CA GLU A 330 -36.18 2.90 -4.14
C GLU A 330 -34.72 2.84 -4.62
N GLY A 331 -34.44 2.15 -5.73
CA GLY A 331 -33.11 1.97 -6.31
C GLY A 331 -32.18 1.09 -5.47
N HIS A 332 -32.73 0.30 -4.54
CA HIS A 332 -31.92 -0.50 -3.63
C HIS A 332 -31.06 -1.54 -4.38
N CYS A 333 -29.76 -1.59 -4.08
CA CYS A 333 -28.83 -2.51 -4.74
C CYS A 333 -29.30 -3.97 -4.59
N GLY A 334 -29.77 -4.34 -3.40
CA GLY A 334 -30.24 -5.70 -3.12
C GLY A 334 -31.53 -6.09 -3.84
N ALA A 335 -32.18 -5.20 -4.59
CA ALA A 335 -33.34 -5.54 -5.41
C ALA A 335 -32.97 -6.14 -6.78
N CYS A 336 -31.70 -6.01 -7.19
CA CYS A 336 -31.19 -6.54 -8.46
C CYS A 336 -29.97 -7.45 -8.28
N HIS A 337 -29.21 -7.28 -7.20
CA HIS A 337 -27.96 -8.02 -6.95
C HIS A 337 -28.09 -9.16 -5.94
N ASP A 338 -29.32 -9.55 -5.60
CA ASP A 338 -29.63 -10.70 -4.74
C ASP A 338 -29.69 -12.03 -5.50
N GLN A 339 -29.70 -11.99 -6.83
CA GLN A 339 -29.67 -13.14 -7.73
C GLN A 339 -28.64 -12.90 -8.84
N PRO A 340 -28.16 -13.96 -9.52
CA PRO A 340 -27.29 -13.79 -10.66
C PRO A 340 -27.99 -13.00 -11.76
N VAL A 341 -27.31 -12.02 -12.35
CA VAL A 341 -27.87 -11.16 -13.40
C VAL A 341 -27.24 -11.50 -14.74
N THR A 342 -28.05 -11.81 -15.74
CA THR A 342 -27.54 -11.98 -17.12
C THR A 342 -27.25 -10.61 -17.72
N THR A 343 -26.02 -10.39 -18.17
CA THR A 343 -25.59 -9.15 -18.83
C THR A 343 -26.07 -9.11 -20.27
N SER A 344 -26.10 -7.92 -20.87
CA SER A 344 -26.60 -7.70 -22.24
C SER A 344 -25.80 -8.42 -23.32
N ASP A 345 -24.57 -8.82 -23.03
CA ASP A 345 -23.70 -9.63 -23.90
C ASP A 345 -23.85 -11.15 -23.66
N GLY A 346 -24.78 -11.57 -22.79
CA GLY A 346 -25.05 -12.98 -22.49
C GLY A 346 -24.17 -13.59 -21.39
N GLY A 347 -23.33 -12.78 -20.73
CA GLY A 347 -22.64 -13.18 -19.49
C GLY A 347 -23.57 -13.26 -18.28
N THR A 348 -23.08 -13.76 -17.15
CA THR A 348 -23.82 -13.80 -15.88
C THR A 348 -22.95 -13.23 -14.77
N LEU A 349 -23.42 -12.16 -14.12
CA LEU A 349 -22.83 -11.64 -12.89
C LEU A 349 -23.32 -12.46 -11.69
N PRO A 350 -22.44 -12.80 -10.73
CA PRO A 350 -22.83 -13.55 -9.54
C PRO A 350 -23.75 -12.74 -8.62
N ALA A 351 -24.58 -13.46 -7.84
CA ALA A 351 -25.35 -12.87 -6.74
C ALA A 351 -24.40 -12.42 -5.63
N ILE A 352 -24.01 -11.15 -5.63
CA ILE A 352 -22.96 -10.63 -4.74
C ILE A 352 -23.48 -10.25 -3.34
N LEU A 353 -24.80 -10.09 -3.20
CA LEU A 353 -25.41 -9.59 -1.97
C LEU A 353 -25.19 -10.53 -0.78
N GLU A 354 -25.43 -11.82 -0.96
CA GLU A 354 -25.36 -12.82 0.12
C GLU A 354 -23.94 -12.93 0.68
N ASP A 355 -22.94 -12.99 -0.21
CA ASP A 355 -21.53 -13.02 0.17
C ASP A 355 -21.13 -11.75 0.94
N TRP A 356 -21.57 -10.58 0.46
CA TRP A 356 -21.24 -9.30 1.10
C TRP A 356 -21.88 -9.20 2.49
N GLN A 357 -23.10 -9.72 2.68
CA GLN A 357 -23.78 -9.72 3.98
C GLN A 357 -23.00 -10.48 5.06
N GLY A 358 -22.16 -11.45 4.67
CA GLY A 358 -21.27 -12.16 5.60
C GLY A 358 -20.07 -11.33 6.08
N THR A 359 -19.78 -10.18 5.47
CA THR A 359 -18.56 -9.42 5.72
C THR A 359 -18.62 -8.58 7.01
N GLY A 360 -17.42 -8.19 7.49
CA GLY A 360 -17.31 -7.24 8.59
C GLY A 360 -17.89 -5.86 8.24
N HIS A 361 -17.84 -5.47 6.97
CA HIS A 361 -18.40 -4.23 6.44
C HIS A 361 -19.92 -4.16 6.58
N ALA A 362 -20.63 -5.25 6.25
CA ALA A 362 -22.08 -5.32 6.34
C ALA A 362 -22.63 -5.18 7.77
N THR A 363 -21.79 -5.29 8.80
CA THR A 363 -22.20 -5.35 10.20
C THR A 363 -21.48 -4.36 11.13
N ILE A 364 -20.58 -3.51 10.61
CA ILE A 364 -19.66 -2.73 11.45
C ILE A 364 -20.36 -1.76 12.41
N LEU A 365 -21.39 -1.03 11.95
CA LEU A 365 -22.15 -0.12 12.81
C LEU A 365 -23.02 -0.89 13.80
N GLN A 366 -23.61 -2.01 13.37
CA GLN A 366 -24.38 -2.89 14.24
C GLN A 366 -23.50 -3.40 15.40
N ARG A 367 -22.30 -3.91 15.10
CA ARG A 367 -21.34 -4.36 16.11
C ARG A 367 -20.89 -3.21 17.00
N GLY A 368 -20.59 -2.06 16.41
CA GLY A 368 -20.19 -0.85 17.11
C GLY A 368 -21.23 -0.34 18.10
N LEU A 369 -22.48 -0.11 17.66
CA LEU A 369 -23.56 0.37 18.54
C LEU A 369 -23.92 -0.65 19.63
N ASN A 370 -23.80 -1.95 19.35
CA ASN A 370 -24.07 -2.99 20.34
C ASN A 370 -22.92 -3.20 21.35
N GLY A 371 -21.80 -2.46 21.22
CA GLY A 371 -20.67 -2.52 22.16
C GLY A 371 -19.68 -3.66 21.90
N LEU A 372 -19.75 -4.32 20.75
CA LEU A 372 -18.89 -5.45 20.40
C LEU A 372 -17.49 -5.03 19.93
N LEU A 373 -17.27 -3.75 19.63
CA LEU A 373 -15.99 -3.19 19.18
C LEU A 373 -15.23 -2.48 20.30
N GLY A 374 -15.66 -2.65 21.55
CA GLY A 374 -15.01 -2.05 22.71
C GLY A 374 -15.39 -0.58 22.97
N PRO A 375 -14.80 0.04 23.99
CA PRO A 375 -15.20 1.35 24.49
C PRO A 375 -14.76 2.52 23.61
N ALA A 376 -13.81 2.31 22.68
CA ALA A 376 -13.31 3.34 21.77
C ALA A 376 -14.32 3.72 20.68
N TYR A 377 -15.37 2.91 20.46
CA TYR A 377 -16.39 3.17 19.46
C TYR A 377 -17.27 4.37 19.84
N GLN A 378 -17.22 5.44 19.05
CA GLN A 378 -17.88 6.72 19.35
C GLN A 378 -18.47 7.39 18.10
N GLU A 379 -19.08 8.57 18.23
CA GLU A 379 -19.75 9.26 17.11
C GLU A 379 -18.80 9.55 15.93
N SER A 380 -17.51 9.77 16.20
CA SER A 380 -16.50 9.99 15.17
C SER A 380 -16.28 8.77 14.26
N CYS A 381 -16.82 7.60 14.59
CA CYS A 381 -16.78 6.41 13.74
C CYS A 381 -17.87 6.41 12.65
N LEU A 382 -18.94 7.20 12.80
CA LEU A 382 -20.06 7.22 11.84
C LEU A 382 -19.64 7.57 10.40
N PRO A 383 -18.72 8.52 10.15
CA PRO A 383 -18.25 8.83 8.79
C PRO A 383 -17.70 7.65 8.00
N CYS A 384 -17.20 6.62 8.69
CA CYS A 384 -16.64 5.42 8.06
C CYS A 384 -17.58 4.22 8.13
N HIS A 385 -18.52 4.22 9.08
CA HIS A 385 -19.39 3.07 9.37
C HIS A 385 -20.85 3.28 8.96
N THR A 386 -21.12 4.31 8.15
CA THR A 386 -22.44 4.58 7.60
C THR A 386 -22.29 5.01 6.14
N LEU A 387 -23.41 4.99 5.42
CA LEU A 387 -23.45 5.39 4.03
C LEU A 387 -23.71 6.89 3.90
N GLY A 388 -22.84 7.58 3.17
CA GLY A 388 -23.08 8.96 2.74
C GLY A 388 -23.03 10.02 3.84
N PHE A 389 -22.38 9.76 4.97
CA PHE A 389 -22.27 10.72 6.08
C PHE A 389 -21.45 11.94 5.68
N ASP A 390 -22.11 13.09 5.54
CA ASP A 390 -21.49 14.38 5.26
C ASP A 390 -22.33 15.52 5.88
N LYS A 391 -21.83 16.14 6.95
CA LYS A 391 -22.59 17.19 7.67
C LYS A 391 -22.58 18.54 6.95
N SER A 392 -22.00 18.65 5.75
CA SER A 392 -21.98 19.88 4.98
C SER A 392 -23.40 20.35 4.67
N ARG A 393 -23.62 21.67 4.72
CA ARG A 393 -24.97 22.24 4.51
C ARG A 393 -25.52 21.97 3.09
N SER A 394 -24.62 21.76 2.12
CA SER A 394 -24.96 21.49 0.73
C SER A 394 -25.23 20.02 0.46
N ALA A 395 -24.66 19.08 1.23
CA ALA A 395 -24.87 17.64 1.08
C ALA A 395 -26.32 17.24 1.39
N ARG A 396 -27.17 17.28 0.37
CA ARG A 396 -28.54 16.76 0.39
C ARG A 396 -28.62 15.57 -0.56
N ASN A 397 -27.85 14.54 -0.23
CA ASN A 397 -27.57 13.40 -1.08
C ASN A 397 -28.30 12.12 -0.66
N GLY A 398 -29.17 12.17 0.34
CA GLY A 398 -29.86 10.98 0.87
C GLY A 398 -28.97 10.10 1.75
N GLY A 399 -27.86 10.65 2.24
CA GLY A 399 -26.92 10.00 3.13
C GLY A 399 -27.45 9.77 4.53
N TRP A 400 -26.62 9.18 5.39
CA TRP A 400 -26.98 8.89 6.77
C TRP A 400 -27.35 10.15 7.56
N ASP A 401 -26.57 11.22 7.43
CA ASP A 401 -26.76 12.47 8.14
C ASP A 401 -28.09 13.17 7.75
N ASP A 402 -28.47 13.13 6.47
CA ASP A 402 -29.76 13.63 5.96
C ASP A 402 -30.96 12.99 6.67
N LEU A 403 -30.85 11.68 6.98
CA LEU A 403 -31.90 10.90 7.64
C LEU A 403 -31.79 10.94 9.17
N ALA A 404 -30.70 11.47 9.73
CA ALA A 404 -30.41 11.43 11.17
C ALA A 404 -31.22 12.44 12.01
N ARG A 405 -32.30 13.01 11.47
CA ARG A 405 -33.12 13.99 12.18
C ARG A 405 -33.70 13.41 13.47
N GLY A 406 -33.29 13.99 14.61
CA GLY A 406 -33.73 13.55 15.94
C GLY A 406 -32.99 12.32 16.47
N PHE A 407 -32.05 11.75 15.70
CA PHE A 407 -31.10 10.78 16.19
C PHE A 407 -30.05 11.47 17.06
N ARG A 408 -29.65 10.82 18.14
CA ARG A 408 -28.54 11.23 19.00
C ARG A 408 -27.69 10.01 19.27
N PHE A 409 -26.40 10.11 18.96
CA PHE A 409 -25.47 9.03 19.26
C PHE A 409 -25.49 8.74 20.77
N LYS A 410 -25.49 7.45 21.12
CA LYS A 410 -25.46 6.99 22.51
C LYS A 410 -24.26 6.09 22.68
N LYS A 411 -23.74 6.04 23.92
CA LYS A 411 -22.70 5.09 24.29
C LYS A 411 -23.10 3.67 23.86
N PRO A 412 -22.20 2.91 23.22
CA PRO A 412 -22.47 1.54 22.81
C PRO A 412 -23.01 0.67 23.94
N ALA A 413 -24.06 -0.10 23.65
CA ALA A 413 -24.68 -1.01 24.58
C ALA A 413 -25.49 -2.09 23.83
N PRO A 414 -25.62 -3.32 24.37
CA PRO A 414 -26.40 -4.37 23.75
C PRO A 414 -27.81 -3.93 23.33
N GLY A 415 -28.20 -4.32 22.11
CA GLY A 415 -29.52 -4.04 21.53
C GLY A 415 -29.74 -2.59 21.07
N LEU A 416 -28.71 -1.73 21.06
CA LEU A 416 -28.86 -0.35 20.58
C LEU A 416 -29.17 -0.27 19.09
N PHE A 417 -28.62 -1.18 18.28
CA PHE A 417 -28.94 -1.25 16.85
C PHE A 417 -30.41 -1.61 16.60
N ASN A 418 -31.00 -2.50 17.40
CA ASN A 418 -32.42 -2.84 17.27
C ASN A 418 -33.32 -1.63 17.56
N ARG A 419 -32.98 -0.84 18.59
CA ARG A 419 -33.70 0.42 18.88
C ARG A 419 -33.59 1.45 17.74
N LEU A 420 -32.47 1.46 17.03
CA LEU A 420 -32.30 2.27 15.82
C LEU A 420 -33.24 1.79 14.72
N LEU A 421 -33.30 0.47 14.45
CA LEU A 421 -34.21 -0.12 13.47
C LEU A 421 -35.68 0.20 13.77
N ASP A 422 -36.09 0.12 15.04
CA ASP A 422 -37.47 0.36 15.45
C ASP A 422 -37.87 1.85 15.32
N ARG A 423 -36.97 2.76 15.72
CA ARG A 423 -37.29 4.18 15.84
C ARG A 423 -36.93 5.01 14.60
N PHE A 424 -35.88 4.63 13.89
CA PHE A 424 -35.35 5.34 12.73
C PHE A 424 -35.13 4.37 11.57
N PRO A 425 -36.20 3.76 11.05
CA PRO A 425 -36.12 2.67 10.09
C PRO A 425 -35.40 3.03 8.78
N ALA A 426 -35.62 4.25 8.27
CA ALA A 426 -34.95 4.74 7.07
C ALA A 426 -33.47 5.04 7.31
N LEU A 427 -33.13 5.65 8.46
CA LEU A 427 -31.75 5.88 8.87
C LEU A 427 -30.98 4.56 8.97
N ALA A 428 -31.58 3.54 9.60
CA ALA A 428 -30.98 2.22 9.71
C ALA A 428 -30.66 1.55 8.36
N GLN A 429 -31.37 1.89 7.27
CA GLN A 429 -31.03 1.41 5.92
C GLN A 429 -29.75 2.02 5.34
N ARG A 430 -29.21 3.09 5.95
CA ARG A 430 -27.90 3.66 5.61
C ARG A 430 -26.80 3.18 6.56
N ALA A 431 -27.07 2.20 7.42
CA ALA A 431 -26.11 1.69 8.40
C ALA A 431 -25.02 0.83 7.74
N ASN A 432 -23.88 0.74 8.42
CA ASN A 432 -22.74 -0.09 8.04
C ASN A 432 -22.03 0.42 6.77
N VAL A 433 -20.98 -0.28 6.35
CA VAL A 433 -20.28 -0.03 5.08
C VAL A 433 -20.95 -0.88 4.01
N GLN A 434 -21.62 -0.23 3.05
CA GLN A 434 -22.39 -0.85 1.98
C GLN A 434 -21.69 -0.73 0.61
N CYS A 435 -22.33 -1.24 -0.44
CA CYS A 435 -21.81 -1.23 -1.81
C CYS A 435 -21.35 0.17 -2.24
N GLU A 436 -22.22 1.15 -2.03
CA GLU A 436 -22.01 2.52 -2.48
C GLU A 436 -20.85 3.22 -1.76
N ASN A 437 -20.41 2.79 -0.56
CA ASN A 437 -19.20 3.34 0.07
C ASN A 437 -17.94 3.15 -0.80
N CYS A 438 -17.93 2.13 -1.66
CA CYS A 438 -16.84 1.85 -2.61
C CYS A 438 -17.20 2.30 -4.03
N HIS A 439 -18.46 2.11 -4.42
CA HIS A 439 -18.93 2.26 -5.80
C HIS A 439 -19.59 3.62 -6.10
N GLY A 440 -19.65 4.52 -5.11
CA GLY A 440 -20.35 5.80 -5.22
C GLY A 440 -21.88 5.65 -5.08
N PRO A 441 -22.62 6.77 -5.01
CA PRO A 441 -24.08 6.76 -4.84
C PRO A 441 -24.82 6.17 -6.04
N GLY A 442 -25.82 5.31 -5.80
CA GLY A 442 -26.42 4.46 -6.82
C GLY A 442 -27.71 4.93 -7.47
N SER A 443 -28.26 6.11 -7.13
CA SER A 443 -29.58 6.52 -7.65
C SER A 443 -29.67 6.65 -9.19
N GLN A 444 -28.55 6.92 -9.86
CA GLN A 444 -28.48 7.03 -11.33
C GLN A 444 -28.16 5.70 -12.02
N HIS A 445 -27.83 4.65 -11.26
CA HIS A 445 -27.44 3.34 -11.78
C HIS A 445 -28.63 2.46 -12.21
N VAL A 446 -29.83 2.72 -11.68
CA VAL A 446 -31.00 1.87 -11.97
C VAL A 446 -31.31 1.86 -13.46
N GLY A 447 -31.07 0.72 -14.10
CA GLY A 447 -31.28 0.54 -15.55
C GLY A 447 -30.09 0.93 -16.43
N ASP A 448 -28.96 1.35 -15.84
CA ASP A 448 -27.75 1.73 -16.58
C ASP A 448 -26.47 1.30 -15.82
N PRO A 449 -25.80 0.20 -16.23
CA PRO A 449 -24.62 -0.32 -15.55
C PRO A 449 -23.40 0.60 -15.62
N GLU A 450 -23.36 1.56 -16.55
CA GLU A 450 -22.24 2.51 -16.67
C GLU A 450 -22.31 3.63 -15.62
N LYS A 451 -23.44 3.73 -14.89
CA LYS A 451 -23.71 4.79 -13.91
C LYS A 451 -23.40 4.42 -12.47
N ILE A 452 -22.42 3.57 -12.28
CA ILE A 452 -21.86 3.20 -10.98
C ILE A 452 -20.34 3.05 -11.09
N SER A 453 -19.58 3.45 -10.07
CA SER A 453 -18.12 3.44 -10.13
C SER A 453 -17.54 2.08 -9.83
N HIS A 454 -16.51 1.67 -10.59
CA HIS A 454 -15.77 0.43 -10.42
C HIS A 454 -14.28 0.75 -10.42
N THR A 455 -13.58 0.42 -9.33
CA THR A 455 -12.15 0.71 -9.23
C THR A 455 -11.40 -0.31 -8.37
N LEU A 456 -10.16 -0.59 -8.76
CA LEU A 456 -9.19 -1.35 -7.97
C LEU A 456 -8.18 -0.42 -7.27
N ASP A 457 -8.40 0.89 -7.36
CA ASP A 457 -7.55 1.87 -6.70
C ASP A 457 -7.63 1.69 -5.18
N PRO A 458 -6.51 1.44 -4.47
CA PRO A 458 -6.51 1.24 -3.02
C PRO A 458 -7.02 2.44 -2.22
N ARG A 459 -7.14 3.61 -2.85
CA ARG A 459 -7.67 4.83 -2.21
C ARG A 459 -9.15 4.75 -1.90
N VAL A 460 -9.91 3.89 -2.59
CA VAL A 460 -11.29 3.59 -2.20
C VAL A 460 -11.36 3.02 -0.77
N CYS A 461 -10.35 2.24 -0.37
CA CYS A 461 -10.23 1.70 0.99
C CYS A 461 -9.71 2.75 1.97
N ALA A 462 -8.79 3.62 1.52
CA ALA A 462 -8.18 4.69 2.32
C ALA A 462 -9.20 5.69 2.88
N GLN A 463 -10.39 5.81 2.26
CA GLN A 463 -11.49 6.63 2.77
C GLN A 463 -11.81 6.34 4.26
N CYS A 464 -11.59 5.10 4.70
CA CYS A 464 -11.79 4.66 6.08
C CYS A 464 -10.50 4.09 6.72
N HIS A 465 -9.65 3.44 5.93
CA HIS A 465 -8.46 2.73 6.40
C HIS A 465 -7.17 3.55 6.34
N ASP A 466 -7.26 4.88 6.45
CA ASP A 466 -6.11 5.80 6.55
C ASP A 466 -6.02 6.55 7.91
N ALA A 467 -7.04 6.42 8.78
CA ALA A 467 -7.14 7.16 10.04
C ALA A 467 -6.54 6.38 11.24
N ALA A 468 -5.60 7.00 11.98
CA ALA A 468 -5.02 6.45 13.21
C ALA A 468 -6.04 6.37 14.38
N PRO A 469 -5.84 5.52 15.41
CA PRO A 469 -4.70 4.61 15.61
C PRO A 469 -4.89 3.20 15.04
N GLU A 470 -6.14 2.77 14.77
CA GLU A 470 -6.45 1.40 14.28
C GLU A 470 -6.53 1.32 12.74
N GLY A 471 -6.67 2.45 12.04
CA GLY A 471 -6.81 2.54 10.59
C GLY A 471 -5.56 3.04 9.88
N ALA A 472 -4.35 2.86 10.40
CA ALA A 472 -3.12 3.22 9.68
C ALA A 472 -2.71 2.21 8.58
N ILE A 473 -3.61 1.30 8.17
CA ILE A 473 -3.31 0.23 7.21
C ILE A 473 -2.91 0.81 5.85
N PHE A 474 -3.60 1.84 5.37
CA PHE A 474 -3.25 2.50 4.12
C PHE A 474 -1.89 3.19 4.22
N GLN A 475 -1.59 3.85 5.33
CA GLN A 475 -0.27 4.44 5.57
C GLN A 475 0.85 3.40 5.55
N GLN A 476 0.63 2.25 6.20
CA GLN A 476 1.56 1.13 6.20
C GLN A 476 1.80 0.60 4.77
N TRP A 477 0.74 0.37 4.01
CA TRP A 477 0.82 -0.07 2.61
C TRP A 477 1.57 0.95 1.73
N ARG A 478 1.35 2.26 1.96
CA ARG A 478 2.02 3.34 1.24
C ARG A 478 3.52 3.42 1.53
N ASN A 479 3.97 2.85 2.66
CA ASN A 479 5.38 2.77 3.03
C ASN A 479 6.09 1.53 2.43
N HIS A 480 5.46 0.79 1.52
CA HIS A 480 6.02 -0.38 0.86
C HIS A 480 6.01 -0.28 -0.67
N ARG A 481 6.85 -1.09 -1.35
CA ARG A 481 7.01 -1.14 -2.82
C ARG A 481 5.73 -1.48 -3.60
N HIS A 482 4.75 -2.18 -3.02
CA HIS A 482 3.42 -2.32 -3.61
C HIS A 482 2.66 -0.98 -3.72
N GLY A 483 2.97 -0.02 -2.86
CA GLY A 483 2.48 1.35 -2.92
C GLY A 483 3.27 2.30 -3.81
N TYR A 484 4.38 1.86 -4.41
CA TYR A 484 5.21 2.67 -5.32
C TYR A 484 5.03 2.26 -6.80
N ASP A 485 5.16 3.23 -7.70
CA ASP A 485 4.82 3.14 -9.14
C ASP A 485 5.96 2.62 -10.05
N VAL A 486 7.05 2.13 -9.47
CA VAL A 486 8.32 1.96 -10.20
C VAL A 486 8.34 0.86 -11.29
N HIS A 487 7.28 0.05 -11.44
CA HIS A 487 7.21 -1.01 -12.45
C HIS A 487 6.12 -0.85 -13.51
N ILE A 488 5.16 0.07 -13.34
CA ILE A 488 4.17 0.35 -14.39
C ILE A 488 4.84 1.09 -15.55
N LEU A 489 5.79 1.98 -15.27
CA LEU A 489 6.47 2.78 -16.30
C LEU A 489 7.39 1.96 -17.23
N ALA A 490 8.03 0.91 -16.71
CA ALA A 490 8.87 0.03 -17.55
C ALA A 490 8.05 -0.87 -18.49
N GLN A 491 6.78 -1.13 -18.15
CA GLN A 491 5.87 -1.96 -18.96
C GLN A 491 5.12 -1.14 -20.01
N GLN A 492 4.92 0.16 -19.79
CA GLN A 492 4.24 1.05 -20.74
C GLN A 492 5.10 1.46 -21.93
N THR A 493 6.44 1.43 -21.82
CA THR A 493 7.34 1.92 -22.87
C THR A 493 7.86 0.84 -23.83
N SER A 494 7.53 -0.44 -23.63
CA SER A 494 8.05 -1.52 -24.46
C SER A 494 6.93 -2.29 -25.15
N PRO A 495 6.74 -2.14 -26.47
CA PRO A 495 5.89 -3.03 -27.28
C PRO A 495 6.58 -4.39 -27.50
N LEU A 496 7.19 -4.94 -26.46
CA LEU A 496 7.86 -6.23 -26.51
C LEU A 496 6.81 -7.34 -26.31
N PRO A 497 6.89 -8.46 -27.04
CA PRO A 497 6.16 -9.67 -26.67
C PRO A 497 6.49 -10.03 -25.21
N GLY A 498 5.48 -10.17 -24.33
CA GLY A 498 5.68 -10.51 -22.91
C GLY A 498 5.28 -9.44 -21.88
N VAL A 499 4.77 -8.27 -22.27
CA VAL A 499 4.25 -7.25 -21.31
C VAL A 499 3.10 -7.81 -20.44
N ASP A 500 2.36 -8.75 -21.01
CA ASP A 500 1.26 -9.48 -20.40
C ASP A 500 1.75 -10.29 -19.18
N VAL A 501 2.90 -10.97 -19.25
CA VAL A 501 3.40 -11.80 -18.13
C VAL A 501 3.87 -10.98 -16.93
N CYS A 502 4.32 -9.74 -17.14
CA CYS A 502 4.76 -8.87 -16.06
C CYS A 502 3.59 -8.26 -15.29
N GLN A 503 2.49 -7.92 -15.98
CA GLN A 503 1.28 -7.39 -15.37
C GLN A 503 0.61 -8.39 -14.42
N ARG A 504 0.78 -9.70 -14.63
CA ARG A 504 0.34 -10.74 -13.69
C ARG A 504 0.75 -10.47 -12.24
N CYS A 505 1.95 -9.93 -12.02
CA CYS A 505 2.46 -9.68 -10.67
C CYS A 505 2.50 -8.20 -10.33
N HIS A 506 2.53 -7.30 -11.32
CA HIS A 506 2.76 -5.86 -11.12
C HIS A 506 1.53 -4.98 -11.34
N SER A 507 0.36 -5.56 -11.63
CA SER A 507 -0.92 -4.86 -11.58
C SER A 507 -2.01 -5.65 -10.86
N SER A 508 -2.98 -4.92 -10.29
CA SER A 508 -4.16 -5.53 -9.69
C SER A 508 -4.98 -6.29 -10.72
N GLU A 509 -5.21 -5.70 -11.88
CA GLU A 509 -6.02 -6.28 -12.95
C GLU A 509 -5.33 -7.50 -13.56
N GLY A 510 -4.03 -7.40 -13.84
CA GLY A 510 -3.26 -8.52 -14.40
C GLY A 510 -3.23 -9.71 -13.46
N TRP A 511 -3.09 -9.46 -12.15
CA TRP A 511 -3.15 -10.50 -11.14
C TRP A 511 -4.53 -11.15 -11.05
N LEU A 512 -5.61 -10.37 -10.95
CA LEU A 512 -6.98 -10.92 -10.87
C LEU A 512 -7.29 -11.79 -12.08
N ARG A 513 -6.96 -11.31 -13.27
CA ARG A 513 -7.16 -12.06 -14.51
C ARG A 513 -6.38 -13.38 -14.53
N ALA A 514 -5.09 -13.33 -14.21
CA ALA A 514 -4.22 -14.49 -14.32
C ALA A 514 -4.41 -15.51 -13.17
N VAL A 515 -4.80 -15.05 -11.98
CA VAL A 515 -4.79 -15.86 -10.75
C VAL A 515 -6.18 -16.22 -10.26
N ILE A 516 -7.18 -15.37 -10.50
CA ILE A 516 -8.57 -15.57 -10.05
C ILE A 516 -9.47 -16.00 -11.21
N GLU A 517 -9.39 -15.32 -12.35
CA GLU A 517 -10.25 -15.62 -13.52
C GLU A 517 -9.69 -16.78 -14.36
N GLY A 518 -8.39 -17.07 -14.25
CA GLY A 518 -7.73 -18.11 -15.03
C GLY A 518 -7.53 -17.76 -16.51
N GLY A 519 -7.61 -16.46 -16.85
CA GLY A 519 -7.41 -15.96 -18.22
C GLY A 519 -5.94 -15.70 -18.55
N ASP A 520 -5.60 -15.73 -19.84
CA ASP A 520 -4.28 -15.31 -20.31
C ASP A 520 -4.02 -13.85 -19.92
N PRO A 521 -2.80 -13.48 -19.53
CA PRO A 521 -2.50 -12.10 -19.23
C PRO A 521 -2.77 -11.25 -20.48
N ILE A 522 -3.44 -10.13 -20.32
CA ILE A 522 -3.60 -9.12 -21.38
C ILE A 522 -2.89 -7.87 -20.91
N ALA A 523 -2.17 -7.21 -21.82
CA ALA A 523 -1.62 -5.90 -21.55
C ALA A 523 -2.77 -4.90 -21.36
N ILE A 524 -3.04 -4.54 -20.12
CA ILE A 524 -4.02 -3.53 -19.73
C ILE A 524 -3.32 -2.16 -19.79
N PRO A 525 -3.85 -1.21 -20.58
CA PRO A 525 -3.35 0.15 -20.56
C PRO A 525 -3.60 0.79 -19.19
N SER A 526 -2.58 1.45 -18.63
CA SER A 526 -2.67 2.21 -17.37
C SER A 526 -3.30 1.44 -16.19
N PRO A 527 -2.76 0.26 -15.82
CA PRO A 527 -3.38 -0.57 -14.80
C PRO A 527 -3.23 0.05 -13.40
N ASN A 528 -4.00 -0.46 -12.43
CA ASN A 528 -3.78 -0.14 -11.03
C ASN A 528 -2.57 -0.91 -10.49
N ARG A 529 -1.78 -0.24 -9.65
CA ARG A 529 -0.76 -0.89 -8.81
C ARG A 529 -1.38 -1.97 -7.92
N ILE A 530 -0.54 -2.79 -7.30
CA ILE A 530 -0.97 -3.83 -6.36
C ILE A 530 -1.65 -3.18 -5.15
N GLY A 531 -2.98 -3.22 -5.13
CA GLY A 531 -3.83 -2.55 -4.16
C GLY A 531 -4.42 -3.51 -3.14
N CYS A 532 -5.26 -2.98 -2.24
CA CYS A 532 -5.94 -3.77 -1.21
C CYS A 532 -6.80 -4.89 -1.85
N ALA A 533 -7.52 -4.55 -2.91
CA ALA A 533 -8.42 -5.46 -3.63
C ALA A 533 -7.68 -6.57 -4.42
N THR A 534 -6.36 -6.48 -4.59
CA THR A 534 -5.54 -7.58 -5.14
C THR A 534 -5.51 -8.75 -4.17
N CYS A 535 -5.32 -8.48 -2.88
CA CYS A 535 -5.22 -9.53 -1.86
C CYS A 535 -6.56 -9.84 -1.18
N HIS A 536 -7.42 -8.84 -1.03
CA HIS A 536 -8.69 -8.95 -0.31
C HIS A 536 -9.89 -8.90 -1.27
N ASP A 537 -10.88 -9.76 -1.04
CA ASP A 537 -12.18 -9.68 -1.67
C ASP A 537 -13.15 -8.87 -0.79
N PRO A 538 -13.46 -7.61 -1.14
CA PRO A 538 -14.35 -6.79 -0.32
C PRO A 538 -15.79 -7.34 -0.27
N HIS A 539 -16.15 -8.28 -1.16
CA HIS A 539 -17.49 -8.81 -1.29
C HIS A 539 -17.70 -10.16 -0.61
N SER A 540 -16.65 -10.87 -0.18
CA SER A 540 -16.82 -12.22 0.37
C SER A 540 -16.12 -12.40 1.70
N ALA A 541 -16.84 -12.99 2.65
CA ALA A 541 -16.30 -13.48 3.92
C ALA A 541 -15.87 -14.95 3.89
N GLY A 542 -15.87 -15.58 2.69
CA GLY A 542 -15.60 -17.01 2.54
C GLY A 542 -14.22 -17.45 3.05
N LYS A 543 -13.26 -16.52 3.14
CA LYS A 543 -11.90 -16.76 3.66
C LYS A 543 -11.58 -15.77 4.77
N GLU A 544 -10.78 -16.21 5.75
CA GLU A 544 -10.35 -15.38 6.87
C GLU A 544 -9.69 -14.07 6.38
N HIS A 545 -10.01 -12.95 7.03
CA HIS A 545 -9.61 -11.60 6.60
C HIS A 545 -10.02 -11.25 5.16
N GLN A 546 -10.99 -11.96 4.60
CA GLN A 546 -11.47 -11.80 3.23
C GLN A 546 -10.35 -11.97 2.20
N LEU A 547 -9.34 -12.80 2.46
CA LEU A 547 -8.27 -13.06 1.49
C LEU A 547 -8.83 -13.75 0.24
N ARG A 548 -8.38 -13.35 -0.95
CA ARG A 548 -8.74 -14.05 -2.21
C ARG A 548 -8.16 -15.46 -2.27
N ARG A 549 -6.97 -15.65 -1.69
CA ARG A 549 -6.21 -16.91 -1.69
C ARG A 549 -5.72 -17.22 -0.27
N LYS A 550 -6.02 -18.41 0.25
CA LYS A 550 -5.58 -18.94 1.55
C LYS A 550 -5.68 -20.47 1.56
N GLY A 551 -4.73 -21.14 2.22
CA GLY A 551 -4.95 -22.52 2.68
C GLY A 551 -4.80 -23.61 1.60
N PRO A 552 -5.14 -24.86 1.95
CA PRO A 552 -4.91 -26.05 1.11
C PRO A 552 -5.78 -26.08 -0.15
N GLU A 553 -6.88 -25.33 -0.19
CA GLU A 553 -7.72 -25.14 -1.37
C GLU A 553 -7.06 -24.27 -2.45
N ASP A 554 -6.05 -23.46 -2.08
CA ASP A 554 -5.44 -22.45 -2.94
C ASP A 554 -3.94 -22.67 -3.18
N MET A 555 -3.47 -23.92 -3.04
CA MET A 555 -2.05 -24.27 -3.22
C MET A 555 -1.44 -23.60 -4.45
N VAL A 556 -0.21 -23.12 -4.31
CA VAL A 556 0.53 -22.52 -5.41
C VAL A 556 1.34 -23.61 -6.09
N GLU A 557 1.15 -23.77 -7.39
CA GLU A 557 2.03 -24.58 -8.22
C GLU A 557 3.31 -23.78 -8.52
N LEU A 558 4.44 -24.29 -8.06
CA LEU A 558 5.75 -23.73 -8.37
C LEU A 558 6.20 -24.11 -9.79
N PRO A 559 7.21 -23.43 -10.35
CA PRO A 559 7.71 -23.70 -11.69
C PRO A 559 8.15 -25.16 -11.94
N ASP A 560 8.56 -25.88 -10.88
CA ASP A 560 8.94 -27.30 -10.94
C ASP A 560 7.73 -28.26 -10.94
N GLY A 561 6.49 -27.74 -10.92
CA GLY A 561 5.25 -28.49 -10.82
C GLY A 561 4.89 -28.93 -9.40
N SER A 562 5.70 -28.60 -8.40
CA SER A 562 5.37 -28.90 -7.01
C SER A 562 4.26 -27.99 -6.50
N LEU A 563 3.34 -28.54 -5.71
CA LEU A 563 2.31 -27.78 -5.03
C LEU A 563 2.79 -27.39 -3.64
N VAL A 564 2.67 -26.11 -3.31
CA VAL A 564 2.99 -25.58 -2.00
C VAL A 564 1.78 -24.95 -1.32
N GLU A 565 1.66 -25.21 -0.02
CA GLU A 565 0.66 -24.61 0.86
C GLU A 565 1.34 -23.60 1.78
N GLY A 566 0.81 -22.38 1.84
CA GLY A 566 1.38 -21.29 2.64
C GLY A 566 0.43 -20.67 3.66
N GLY A 567 -0.75 -21.28 3.88
CA GLY A 567 -1.84 -20.69 4.67
C GLY A 567 -2.21 -19.30 4.15
N LYS A 568 -2.15 -18.27 5.00
CA LYS A 568 -2.35 -16.87 4.57
C LYS A 568 -1.24 -16.37 3.63
N GLY A 569 -0.02 -16.91 3.71
CA GLY A 569 1.10 -16.56 2.83
C GLY A 569 0.93 -17.04 1.38
N THR A 570 -0.04 -17.91 1.10
CA THR A 570 -0.38 -18.36 -0.26
C THR A 570 -0.60 -17.19 -1.21
N VAL A 571 -1.24 -16.09 -0.77
CA VAL A 571 -1.44 -14.90 -1.60
C VAL A 571 -0.10 -14.27 -2.03
N CYS A 572 0.89 -14.21 -1.14
CA CYS A 572 2.23 -13.68 -1.42
C CYS A 572 2.96 -14.57 -2.44
N MET A 573 2.84 -15.89 -2.25
CA MET A 573 3.49 -16.89 -3.08
C MET A 573 3.02 -16.89 -4.53
N THR A 574 1.89 -16.26 -4.88
CA THR A 574 1.42 -16.16 -6.27
C THR A 574 2.29 -15.27 -7.16
N CYS A 575 2.97 -14.28 -6.57
CA CYS A 575 3.87 -13.36 -7.25
C CYS A 575 5.33 -13.55 -6.84
N HIS A 576 5.60 -13.85 -5.57
CA HIS A 576 6.95 -13.98 -5.01
C HIS A 576 7.54 -15.37 -5.25
N ASN A 577 7.46 -15.83 -6.50
CA ASN A 577 7.97 -17.11 -6.96
C ASN A 577 8.71 -16.90 -8.30
N LEU A 578 9.41 -17.94 -8.76
CA LEU A 578 10.15 -17.95 -10.01
C LEU A 578 9.26 -18.01 -11.26
N ALA A 579 7.96 -17.64 -11.21
CA ALA A 579 7.00 -17.80 -12.31
C ALA A 579 7.39 -17.00 -13.56
N LEU A 580 8.23 -17.62 -14.37
CA LEU A 580 8.13 -17.55 -15.80
C LEU A 580 7.01 -18.50 -16.22
N THR A 581 6.00 -18.00 -16.91
CA THR A 581 5.09 -18.82 -17.71
C THR A 581 5.86 -19.70 -18.72
N SER A 582 7.10 -19.31 -19.06
CA SER A 582 8.04 -20.06 -19.89
C SER A 582 8.93 -21.07 -19.14
N ILE A 583 8.81 -21.25 -17.82
CA ILE A 583 9.48 -22.32 -17.07
C ILE A 583 8.49 -23.04 -16.14
N LYS A 584 7.24 -23.27 -16.56
CA LYS A 584 6.44 -24.36 -15.95
C LYS A 584 7.02 -25.72 -16.36
N ASN A 585 8.21 -26.02 -15.90
CA ASN A 585 8.97 -27.19 -16.27
C ASN A 585 8.83 -28.26 -15.18
N PRO A 586 8.16 -29.41 -15.41
CA PRO A 586 8.12 -30.51 -14.44
C PRO A 586 9.51 -31.08 -14.09
N LYS A 587 10.55 -30.75 -14.86
CA LYS A 587 11.96 -31.07 -14.56
C LYS A 587 12.70 -29.96 -13.82
N GLY A 588 12.02 -28.87 -13.44
CA GLY A 588 12.55 -27.73 -12.70
C GLY A 588 13.71 -27.00 -13.39
N VAL A 589 14.50 -26.26 -12.62
CA VAL A 589 15.72 -25.59 -13.12
C VAL A 589 16.72 -26.59 -13.70
N ASN A 590 16.89 -27.76 -13.08
CA ASN A 590 17.85 -28.76 -13.56
C ASN A 590 17.58 -29.13 -15.02
N GLY A 591 16.33 -29.48 -15.33
CA GLY A 591 15.95 -29.80 -16.70
C GLY A 591 16.11 -28.63 -17.67
N TYR A 592 15.92 -27.38 -17.24
CA TYR A 592 16.15 -26.20 -18.08
C TYR A 592 17.63 -26.03 -18.42
N ILE A 593 18.52 -26.09 -17.42
CA ILE A 593 19.95 -25.90 -17.61
C ILE A 593 20.54 -27.05 -18.43
N ASP A 594 20.18 -28.29 -18.11
CA ASP A 594 20.66 -29.48 -18.82
C ASP A 594 20.27 -29.42 -20.31
N ALA A 595 19.02 -29.05 -20.61
CA ALA A 595 18.51 -28.91 -21.97
C ALA A 595 19.16 -27.75 -22.74
N TYR A 596 19.39 -26.61 -22.07
CA TYR A 596 20.09 -25.47 -22.66
C TYR A 596 21.51 -25.85 -23.10
N LEU A 597 22.26 -26.52 -22.23
CA LEU A 597 23.62 -26.97 -22.52
C LEU A 597 23.67 -28.10 -23.56
N ALA A 598 22.64 -28.95 -23.61
CA ALA A 598 22.51 -30.01 -24.62
C ALA A 598 22.21 -29.48 -26.04
N GLY A 599 22.05 -28.17 -26.23
CA GLY A 599 21.73 -27.61 -27.54
C GLY A 599 20.26 -27.71 -27.92
N GLU A 600 19.39 -28.08 -26.97
CA GLU A 600 17.98 -28.32 -27.26
C GLU A 600 17.23 -27.01 -27.49
N THR A 601 16.20 -27.08 -28.32
CA THR A 601 15.29 -25.96 -28.64
C THR A 601 14.02 -25.98 -27.78
N LYS A 602 13.75 -27.10 -27.11
CA LYS A 602 12.66 -27.30 -26.17
C LYS A 602 13.11 -28.18 -25.00
N ILE A 603 12.48 -28.05 -23.84
CA ILE A 603 12.78 -28.92 -22.69
C ILE A 603 12.21 -30.33 -22.96
N PRO A 604 12.98 -31.42 -22.82
CA PRO A 604 12.55 -32.75 -23.27
C PRO A 604 11.32 -33.24 -22.51
N GLY A 605 10.28 -33.64 -23.25
CA GLY A 605 9.00 -34.06 -22.70
C GLY A 605 8.03 -32.92 -22.41
N THR A 606 8.29 -31.72 -22.94
CA THR A 606 7.41 -30.54 -22.79
C THR A 606 7.34 -29.74 -24.10
N GLU A 607 6.35 -28.86 -24.24
CA GLU A 607 6.26 -27.90 -25.35
C GLU A 607 7.01 -26.58 -25.09
N ILE A 608 7.74 -26.49 -23.98
CA ILE A 608 8.38 -25.26 -23.53
C ILE A 608 9.64 -25.01 -24.35
N ALA A 609 9.65 -23.90 -25.09
CA ALA A 609 10.80 -23.46 -25.87
C ALA A 609 11.94 -22.95 -24.97
N ILE A 610 13.17 -23.29 -25.35
CA ILE A 610 14.38 -22.82 -24.68
C ILE A 610 14.89 -21.59 -25.43
N SER A 611 15.03 -20.48 -24.73
CA SER A 611 15.66 -19.27 -25.27
C SER A 611 17.08 -19.58 -25.75
N ASN A 612 17.48 -18.98 -26.87
CA ASN A 612 18.87 -19.06 -27.35
C ASN A 612 19.84 -18.37 -26.38
N THR A 613 19.35 -17.44 -25.55
CA THR A 613 20.12 -16.79 -24.50
C THR A 613 19.83 -17.47 -23.17
N PHE A 614 20.86 -17.82 -22.40
CA PHE A 614 20.69 -18.31 -21.04
C PHE A 614 20.10 -17.20 -20.16
N ILE A 615 18.99 -17.49 -19.48
CA ILE A 615 18.29 -16.54 -18.61
C ILE A 615 18.45 -17.03 -17.17
N PRO A 616 19.48 -16.57 -16.42
CA PRO A 616 19.53 -16.81 -14.98
C PRO A 616 18.42 -16.00 -14.28
N PRO A 617 18.11 -16.29 -12.99
CA PRO A 617 17.28 -15.40 -12.19
C PRO A 617 17.88 -13.99 -12.26
N SER A 618 17.19 -13.10 -12.97
CA SER A 618 17.61 -11.74 -13.24
C SER A 618 16.99 -10.79 -12.21
N SER A 619 17.31 -9.50 -12.28
CA SER A 619 16.71 -8.46 -11.42
C SER A 619 15.18 -8.39 -11.46
N GLN A 620 14.54 -9.11 -12.38
CA GLN A 620 13.10 -9.04 -12.65
C GLN A 620 12.31 -10.22 -12.05
N MET A 621 12.96 -11.15 -11.34
CA MET A 621 12.31 -12.37 -10.85
C MET A 621 12.57 -12.62 -9.36
N PRO A 622 11.52 -12.68 -8.51
CA PRO A 622 11.66 -13.10 -7.12
C PRO A 622 11.89 -14.62 -7.02
N THR A 623 12.61 -15.06 -5.99
CA THR A 623 12.91 -16.49 -5.71
C THR A 623 12.48 -16.91 -4.30
N ASN A 624 11.68 -16.06 -3.64
CA ASN A 624 11.43 -16.15 -2.21
C ASN A 624 10.72 -17.43 -1.81
N THR A 625 9.68 -17.81 -2.56
CA THR A 625 8.89 -19.00 -2.27
C THR A 625 9.73 -20.27 -2.42
N GLU A 626 10.49 -20.37 -3.51
CA GLU A 626 11.36 -21.51 -3.77
C GLU A 626 12.50 -21.60 -2.75
N MET A 627 13.12 -20.48 -2.38
CA MET A 627 14.16 -20.46 -1.34
C MET A 627 13.61 -20.96 -0.01
N LEU A 628 12.43 -20.46 0.40
CA LEU A 628 11.77 -20.89 1.63
C LEU A 628 11.41 -22.38 1.58
N ALA A 629 10.88 -22.86 0.45
CA ALA A 629 10.54 -24.27 0.24
C ALA A 629 11.78 -25.19 0.12
N GLY A 630 12.96 -24.63 -0.20
CA GLY A 630 14.17 -25.38 -0.49
C GLY A 630 14.09 -26.11 -1.84
N THR A 631 13.65 -25.38 -2.88
CA THR A 631 13.66 -25.79 -4.30
C THR A 631 14.16 -24.61 -5.15
N GLY A 632 14.16 -24.73 -6.48
CA GLY A 632 14.43 -23.64 -7.43
C GLY A 632 15.90 -23.27 -7.64
N GLY A 633 16.81 -23.76 -6.79
CA GLY A 633 18.25 -23.78 -7.08
C GLY A 633 18.63 -24.98 -7.96
N TYR A 634 19.72 -24.87 -8.72
CA TYR A 634 20.28 -26.02 -9.42
C TYR A 634 20.90 -26.99 -8.41
N GLU A 635 20.35 -28.20 -8.34
CA GLU A 635 20.73 -29.22 -7.39
C GLU A 635 21.53 -30.35 -8.06
N PHE A 636 22.83 -30.43 -7.77
CA PHE A 636 23.64 -31.56 -8.22
C PHE A 636 23.12 -32.90 -7.66
N THR A 637 22.92 -33.89 -8.54
CA THR A 637 22.27 -35.17 -8.21
C THR A 637 23.06 -36.04 -7.22
N ASP A 638 24.38 -35.85 -7.13
CA ASP A 638 25.26 -36.50 -6.17
C ASP A 638 25.24 -35.84 -4.78
N GLU A 639 24.51 -34.75 -4.60
CA GLU A 639 24.43 -33.96 -3.37
C GLU A 639 23.08 -34.07 -2.65
N LYS A 640 22.96 -33.45 -1.47
CA LYS A 640 21.73 -33.36 -0.69
C LYS A 640 21.52 -31.94 -0.20
N TYR A 641 20.29 -31.46 -0.31
CA TYR A 641 19.93 -30.09 -0.01
C TYR A 641 18.88 -30.01 1.11
N ALA A 642 18.98 -28.93 1.89
CA ALA A 642 18.16 -28.70 3.08
C ALA A 642 16.84 -27.98 2.73
N ARG A 643 15.78 -28.30 3.46
CA ARG A 643 14.52 -27.54 3.44
C ARG A 643 14.40 -26.65 4.67
N SER A 644 13.72 -25.51 4.53
CA SER A 644 13.54 -24.58 5.64
C SER A 644 12.52 -25.13 6.63
N PHE A 645 12.84 -25.07 7.92
CA PHE A 645 11.85 -25.32 8.98
C PHE A 645 10.79 -24.23 9.05
N HIS A 646 11.09 -23.01 8.58
CA HIS A 646 10.13 -21.92 8.59
C HIS A 646 9.00 -22.10 7.58
N PHE A 647 9.16 -23.02 6.61
CA PHE A 647 8.08 -23.44 5.71
C PHE A 647 6.96 -24.19 6.44
N GLU A 648 7.24 -24.75 7.63
CA GLU A 648 6.24 -25.42 8.47
C GLU A 648 5.39 -24.43 9.30
N ASN A 649 5.68 -23.13 9.26
CA ASN A 649 4.76 -22.16 9.83
C ASN A 649 3.47 -22.14 9.01
N PRO A 650 2.29 -22.32 9.61
CA PRO A 650 1.03 -22.48 8.88
C PRO A 650 0.72 -21.29 7.98
N ASP A 651 1.16 -20.09 8.37
CA ASP A 651 0.92 -18.83 7.66
C ASP A 651 2.17 -18.29 6.94
N THR A 652 3.28 -19.05 6.95
CA THR A 652 4.54 -18.79 6.22
C THR A 652 4.98 -17.31 6.20
N CYS A 653 4.84 -16.63 5.07
CA CYS A 653 5.30 -15.26 4.82
C CYS A 653 4.70 -14.26 5.80
N VAL A 654 3.39 -14.34 6.07
CA VAL A 654 2.70 -13.33 6.88
C VAL A 654 3.09 -13.40 8.35
N THR A 655 3.56 -14.56 8.83
CA THR A 655 4.08 -14.75 10.19
C THR A 655 5.21 -13.76 10.51
N CYS A 656 6.08 -13.49 9.55
CA CYS A 656 7.24 -12.61 9.73
C CYS A 656 6.99 -11.21 9.14
N HIS A 657 6.55 -11.16 7.88
CA HIS A 657 6.45 -9.90 7.14
C HIS A 657 5.27 -9.03 7.57
N MET A 658 4.19 -9.66 8.06
CA MET A 658 2.99 -8.95 8.53
C MET A 658 2.81 -9.04 10.04
N PHE A 659 3.88 -9.37 10.78
CA PHE A 659 3.86 -9.30 12.24
C PHE A 659 3.52 -7.87 12.69
N LYS A 660 2.94 -7.71 13.89
CA LYS A 660 2.48 -6.39 14.36
C LYS A 660 3.61 -5.35 14.26
N THR A 661 3.26 -4.16 13.77
CA THR A 661 4.15 -3.00 13.78
C THR A 661 4.44 -2.55 15.23
N PRO A 662 5.61 -1.93 15.52
CA PRO A 662 5.89 -1.35 16.84
C PRO A 662 4.79 -0.41 17.33
N ALA A 663 4.69 -0.19 18.64
CA ALA A 663 3.67 0.70 19.21
C ALA A 663 3.87 2.16 18.74
N GLU A 664 2.82 2.97 18.84
CA GLU A 664 2.92 4.40 18.57
C GLU A 664 4.00 5.04 19.46
N GLY A 665 4.88 5.85 18.87
CA GLY A 665 6.04 6.43 19.54
C GLY A 665 7.30 5.54 19.56
N GLU A 666 7.21 4.27 19.18
CA GLU A 666 8.39 3.40 19.06
C GLU A 666 9.06 3.47 17.68
N PRO A 667 10.40 3.26 17.60
CA PRO A 667 11.10 3.21 16.32
C PRO A 667 10.49 2.19 15.36
N GLY A 668 10.33 2.57 14.10
CA GLY A 668 9.78 1.69 13.05
C GLY A 668 8.26 1.57 13.03
N HIS A 669 7.52 2.24 13.92
CA HIS A 669 6.06 2.32 13.87
C HIS A 669 5.55 2.68 12.46
N ASN A 670 4.64 1.87 11.92
CA ASN A 670 4.09 1.95 10.55
C ASN A 670 5.13 1.92 9.40
N ARG A 671 6.39 1.55 9.69
CA ARG A 671 7.47 1.41 8.69
C ARG A 671 7.98 -0.04 8.57
N VAL A 672 7.73 -0.87 9.59
CA VAL A 672 7.96 -2.31 9.61
C VAL A 672 6.74 -3.06 10.16
N GLY A 673 6.56 -4.32 9.77
CA GLY A 673 5.41 -5.14 10.13
C GLY A 673 4.08 -4.70 9.50
N GLY A 674 3.00 -5.39 9.83
CA GLY A 674 1.65 -5.12 9.31
C GLY A 674 1.61 -5.08 7.79
N HIS A 675 0.91 -4.09 7.23
CA HIS A 675 0.78 -3.91 5.79
C HIS A 675 1.95 -3.15 5.15
N THR A 676 3.03 -2.91 5.89
CA THR A 676 4.31 -2.49 5.28
C THR A 676 5.04 -3.67 4.65
N PHE A 677 4.71 -4.90 5.07
CA PHE A 677 5.38 -6.14 4.69
C PHE A 677 6.90 -6.17 4.96
N ASN A 678 7.44 -5.13 5.60
CA ASN A 678 8.85 -4.93 5.79
C ASN A 678 9.26 -5.54 7.14
N VAL A 679 10.24 -6.44 7.14
CA VAL A 679 10.88 -6.92 8.38
C VAL A 679 11.99 -5.99 8.87
N ARG A 680 12.43 -5.05 8.02
CA ARG A 680 13.39 -3.99 8.35
C ARG A 680 13.04 -2.72 7.57
N THR A 681 13.35 -1.55 8.11
CA THR A 681 13.12 -0.29 7.39
C THR A 681 13.91 -0.28 6.08
N PRO A 682 13.25 -0.01 4.93
CA PRO A 682 13.92 0.16 3.63
C PRO A 682 15.02 1.21 3.72
N ALA A 683 16.15 0.97 3.05
CA ALA A 683 17.28 1.90 3.06
C ALA A 683 16.91 3.28 2.49
N GLU A 684 15.97 3.30 1.55
CA GLU A 684 15.42 4.48 0.88
C GLU A 684 14.53 5.32 1.81
N LEU A 685 13.98 4.72 2.87
CA LEU A 685 13.26 5.44 3.93
C LEU A 685 14.20 5.92 5.05
N VAL A 686 15.47 5.53 5.00
CA VAL A 686 16.54 5.91 5.92
C VAL A 686 17.46 6.93 5.21
N GLY A 687 16.88 8.08 4.86
CA GLY A 687 17.61 9.33 4.57
C GLY A 687 17.67 9.81 3.11
N VAL A 688 16.65 10.59 2.65
CA VAL A 688 16.80 11.88 1.94
C VAL A 688 15.52 12.73 2.15
N ARG A 689 15.44 13.47 3.25
CA ARG A 689 14.93 14.85 3.23
C ARG A 689 15.97 15.68 3.98
N HIS A 690 16.69 16.50 3.23
CA HIS A 690 17.61 17.56 3.66
C HIS A 690 18.01 17.60 5.16
N GLY A 691 19.16 17.00 5.49
CA GLY A 691 20.01 17.50 6.58
C GLY A 691 19.86 16.89 7.97
N GLU A 692 19.11 15.81 8.17
CA GLU A 692 19.13 15.06 9.45
C GLU A 692 20.03 13.80 9.35
N GLU A 693 20.73 13.49 10.44
CA GLU A 693 21.57 12.28 10.57
C GLU A 693 20.77 11.02 10.15
N ALA A 694 21.42 10.11 9.43
CA ALA A 694 20.81 8.86 8.97
C ALA A 694 20.18 8.11 10.16
N GLY A 695 18.85 8.10 10.23
CA GLY A 695 18.13 7.41 11.29
C GLY A 695 18.54 5.93 11.37
N GLU A 696 18.49 5.34 12.55
CA GLU A 696 18.85 3.94 12.75
C GLU A 696 17.97 3.01 11.90
N ARG A 697 18.59 2.01 11.25
CA ARG A 697 17.85 0.96 10.53
C ARG A 697 17.11 0.10 11.55
N VAL A 698 15.78 0.17 11.57
CA VAL A 698 14.95 -0.58 12.54
C VAL A 698 14.60 -1.95 11.97
N GLU A 699 14.79 -3.00 12.76
CA GLU A 699 14.43 -4.39 12.43
C GLU A 699 13.29 -4.89 13.33
N ASN A 700 12.25 -5.47 12.73
CA ASN A 700 11.14 -6.07 13.46
C ASN A 700 11.43 -7.53 13.80
N VAL A 701 12.31 -7.75 14.77
CA VAL A 701 12.69 -9.10 15.23
C VAL A 701 11.65 -9.72 16.18
N ALA A 702 10.59 -9.00 16.54
CA ALA A 702 9.56 -9.47 17.47
C ALA A 702 8.84 -10.74 16.98
N ALA A 703 8.70 -10.90 15.66
CA ALA A 703 8.18 -12.13 15.05
C ALA A 703 9.10 -13.33 15.32
N CYS A 704 10.41 -13.13 15.21
CA CYS A 704 11.41 -14.17 15.45
C CYS A 704 11.47 -14.55 16.93
N GLN A 705 11.35 -13.56 17.82
CA GLN A 705 11.43 -13.73 19.28
C GLN A 705 10.34 -14.64 19.85
N GLN A 706 9.24 -14.88 19.12
CA GLN A 706 8.22 -15.87 19.49
C GLN A 706 8.81 -17.29 19.65
N CYS A 707 9.83 -17.62 18.86
CA CYS A 707 10.48 -18.94 18.84
C CYS A 707 11.99 -18.87 19.13
N HIS A 708 12.60 -17.69 19.02
CA HIS A 708 14.02 -17.45 19.23
C HIS A 708 14.23 -16.39 20.34
N PRO A 709 14.07 -16.75 21.62
CA PRO A 709 14.29 -15.82 22.72
C PRO A 709 15.71 -15.27 22.68
N GLY A 710 15.85 -13.94 22.79
CA GLY A 710 17.14 -13.24 22.78
C GLY A 710 17.70 -12.90 21.40
N LEU A 711 16.97 -13.18 20.31
CA LEU A 711 17.35 -12.66 18.99
C LEU A 711 17.05 -11.15 18.93
N ASP A 712 18.09 -10.36 18.69
CA ASP A 712 18.09 -8.89 18.69
C ASP A 712 18.33 -8.29 17.30
N ARG A 713 18.76 -9.11 16.33
CA ARG A 713 19.00 -8.71 14.94
C ARG A 713 18.67 -9.83 13.95
N LEU A 714 18.19 -9.46 12.75
CA LEU A 714 17.92 -10.38 11.64
C LEU A 714 19.18 -11.12 11.21
N ASN A 715 20.30 -10.40 11.14
CA ASN A 715 21.62 -10.95 10.83
C ASN A 715 22.21 -11.74 12.02
N ARG A 716 21.47 -12.74 12.48
CA ARG A 716 21.84 -13.59 13.61
C ARG A 716 23.16 -14.29 13.34
N ARG A 717 23.92 -14.57 14.40
CA ARG A 717 25.19 -15.30 14.29
C ARG A 717 25.01 -16.63 13.55
N ALA A 718 25.90 -16.90 12.59
CA ALA A 718 25.95 -18.15 11.86
C ALA A 718 26.42 -19.30 12.75
N ARG A 719 26.19 -20.55 12.31
CA ARG A 719 26.63 -21.75 13.07
C ARG A 719 28.06 -22.16 12.76
N GLY A 720 28.68 -21.54 11.76
CA GLY A 720 30.05 -21.74 11.35
C GLY A 720 30.42 -20.71 10.31
N ASP A 721 31.72 -20.59 10.09
CA ASP A 721 32.36 -19.82 9.04
C ASP A 721 32.07 -20.51 7.70
N TYR A 722 31.15 -19.99 6.89
CA TYR A 722 30.66 -20.63 5.68
C TYR A 722 31.41 -20.22 4.43
N ASP A 723 32.07 -19.07 4.43
CA ASP A 723 32.87 -18.54 3.32
C ASP A 723 34.38 -18.77 3.47
N GLY A 724 34.83 -19.17 4.66
CA GLY A 724 36.20 -19.59 4.96
C GLY A 724 37.15 -18.45 5.27
N ASP A 725 36.65 -17.27 5.65
CA ASP A 725 37.47 -16.09 5.94
C ASP A 725 38.16 -16.13 7.32
N GLY A 726 37.87 -17.16 8.12
CA GLY A 726 38.40 -17.36 9.46
C GLY A 726 37.55 -16.74 10.57
N ARG A 727 36.38 -16.16 10.27
CA ARG A 727 35.47 -15.51 11.21
C ARG A 727 34.10 -16.19 11.16
N VAL A 728 33.41 -16.19 12.29
CA VAL A 728 31.99 -16.61 12.34
C VAL A 728 31.14 -15.37 12.55
N GLU A 729 30.56 -14.88 11.46
CA GLU A 729 29.82 -13.63 11.37
C GLU A 729 28.30 -13.86 11.49
N GLY A 730 27.51 -12.90 11.02
CA GLY A 730 26.08 -13.08 10.84
C GLY A 730 25.77 -13.88 9.58
N VAL A 731 24.63 -14.60 9.58
CA VAL A 731 24.22 -15.41 8.42
C VAL A 731 24.22 -14.65 7.09
N GLN A 732 23.82 -13.39 7.10
CA GLN A 732 23.75 -12.57 5.88
C GLN A 732 25.15 -12.17 5.39
N ASP A 733 26.10 -11.95 6.31
CA ASP A 733 27.49 -11.62 5.98
C ASP A 733 28.17 -12.85 5.37
N GLU A 734 28.05 -13.99 6.02
CA GLU A 734 28.58 -15.29 5.57
C GLU A 734 28.06 -15.68 4.17
N VAL A 735 26.76 -15.46 3.91
CA VAL A 735 26.18 -15.72 2.59
C VAL A 735 26.68 -14.72 1.56
N ALA A 736 26.84 -13.44 1.91
CA ALA A 736 27.41 -12.42 1.03
C ALA A 736 28.87 -12.71 0.67
N GLY A 737 29.70 -13.08 1.65
CA GLY A 737 31.09 -13.47 1.44
C GLY A 737 31.20 -14.73 0.59
N LEU A 738 30.33 -15.72 0.81
CA LEU A 738 30.30 -16.94 -0.01
C LEU A 738 29.86 -16.67 -1.46
N ILE A 739 28.92 -15.74 -1.70
CA ILE A 739 28.58 -15.27 -3.06
C ILE A 739 29.79 -14.62 -3.73
N ALA A 740 30.50 -13.74 -3.02
CA ALA A 740 31.70 -13.08 -3.52
C ALA A 740 32.79 -14.12 -3.85
N LEU A 741 32.96 -15.12 -3.00
CA LEU A 741 33.91 -16.21 -3.22
C LEU A 741 33.56 -17.02 -4.46
N VAL A 742 32.30 -17.45 -4.64
CA VAL A 742 31.87 -18.18 -5.85
C VAL A 742 32.09 -17.35 -7.11
N ARG A 743 31.84 -16.04 -7.07
CA ARG A 743 32.10 -15.13 -8.20
C ARG A 743 33.58 -14.99 -8.54
N SER A 744 34.45 -15.09 -7.53
CA SER A 744 35.90 -15.05 -7.70
C SER A 744 36.52 -16.39 -8.08
N ALA A 745 35.76 -17.49 -7.99
CA ALA A 745 36.27 -18.83 -8.20
C ALA A 745 36.73 -19.06 -9.65
N PRO A 746 37.86 -19.76 -9.88
CA PRO A 746 38.28 -20.16 -11.21
C PRO A 746 37.15 -20.88 -11.95
N GLY A 747 36.85 -20.41 -13.15
CA GLY A 747 35.80 -20.98 -14.00
C GLY A 747 34.43 -20.33 -13.84
N PHE A 748 34.17 -19.48 -12.85
CA PHE A 748 32.90 -18.73 -12.79
C PHE A 748 32.75 -17.79 -13.99
N SER A 749 31.53 -17.69 -14.54
CA SER A 749 31.21 -16.76 -15.62
C SER A 749 29.85 -16.12 -15.41
N ASN A 750 29.77 -14.81 -15.62
CA ASN A 750 28.50 -14.09 -15.66
C ASN A 750 27.71 -14.35 -16.95
N THR A 751 28.41 -14.72 -18.01
CA THR A 751 27.86 -14.99 -19.34
C THR A 751 27.88 -16.49 -19.60
N ILE A 752 26.70 -17.09 -19.73
CA ILE A 752 26.54 -18.52 -20.02
C ILE A 752 26.13 -18.68 -21.47
N THR A 753 26.83 -19.57 -22.15
CA THR A 753 26.59 -19.99 -23.53
C THR A 753 26.34 -21.49 -23.57
N ARG A 754 25.86 -22.01 -24.70
CA ARG A 754 25.67 -23.46 -24.88
C ARG A 754 26.98 -24.27 -24.80
N SER A 755 28.14 -23.64 -24.93
CA SER A 755 29.46 -24.27 -24.76
C SER A 755 29.98 -24.21 -23.32
N SER A 756 29.26 -23.56 -22.41
CA SER A 756 29.64 -23.50 -20.99
C SER A 756 29.52 -24.87 -20.33
N THR A 757 30.31 -25.10 -19.29
CA THR A 757 30.20 -26.32 -18.49
C THR A 757 28.94 -26.30 -17.62
N LEU A 758 28.49 -27.47 -17.19
CA LEU A 758 27.39 -27.58 -16.22
C LEU A 758 27.70 -26.84 -14.92
N ALA A 759 28.93 -26.94 -14.42
CA ALA A 759 29.37 -26.23 -13.22
C ALA A 759 29.25 -24.71 -13.37
N GLN A 760 29.61 -24.17 -14.54
CA GLN A 760 29.45 -22.75 -14.87
C GLN A 760 27.99 -22.29 -14.84
N ALA A 761 27.12 -23.00 -15.56
CA ALA A 761 25.71 -22.64 -15.66
C ALA A 761 25.00 -22.77 -14.30
N ALA A 762 25.25 -23.86 -13.57
CA ALA A 762 24.71 -24.10 -12.24
C ALA A 762 25.16 -23.03 -11.23
N ALA A 763 26.46 -22.70 -11.20
CA ALA A 763 26.97 -21.67 -10.31
C ALA A 763 26.39 -20.30 -10.61
N ARG A 764 26.26 -19.93 -11.89
CA ARG A 764 25.66 -18.66 -12.30
C ARG A 764 24.18 -18.58 -11.91
N TRP A 765 23.45 -19.68 -12.05
CA TRP A 765 22.05 -19.79 -11.60
C TRP A 765 21.96 -19.63 -10.09
N ASN A 766 22.72 -20.44 -9.34
CA ASN A 766 22.64 -20.49 -7.88
C ASN A 766 23.03 -19.16 -7.22
N VAL A 767 24.05 -18.47 -7.73
CA VAL A 767 24.39 -17.11 -7.29
C VAL A 767 23.20 -16.17 -7.51
N GLY A 768 22.63 -16.15 -8.73
CA GLY A 768 21.46 -15.32 -9.02
C GLY A 768 20.25 -15.67 -8.15
N PHE A 769 20.00 -16.96 -7.93
CA PHE A 769 18.90 -17.46 -7.11
C PHE A 769 18.97 -16.97 -5.67
N VAL A 770 20.15 -17.06 -5.03
CA VAL A 770 20.35 -16.60 -3.65
C VAL A 770 20.31 -15.08 -3.55
N GLU A 771 20.84 -14.35 -4.54
CA GLU A 771 20.79 -12.88 -4.54
C GLU A 771 19.35 -12.34 -4.69
N ARG A 772 18.53 -12.97 -5.53
CA ARG A 772 17.15 -12.54 -5.80
C ARG A 772 16.17 -12.92 -4.70
N ASP A 773 16.59 -13.77 -3.77
CA ASP A 773 15.83 -14.03 -2.57
C ASP A 773 15.85 -12.83 -1.62
N ILE A 774 16.88 -11.97 -1.69
CA ILE A 774 17.03 -10.70 -0.94
C ILE A 774 17.04 -10.88 0.60
N SER A 775 16.72 -12.06 1.13
CA SER A 775 16.85 -12.37 2.56
C SER A 775 18.29 -12.60 2.98
N ALA A 776 19.20 -12.80 2.03
CA ALA A 776 20.60 -13.20 2.25
C ALA A 776 20.69 -14.45 3.15
N GLY A 777 19.89 -15.46 2.84
CA GLY A 777 19.89 -16.76 3.52
C GLY A 777 19.09 -16.83 4.82
N ILE A 778 18.31 -15.80 5.18
CA ILE A 778 17.40 -15.88 6.33
C ILE A 778 16.20 -16.79 6.05
N HIS A 779 15.65 -16.78 4.84
CA HIS A 779 14.55 -17.69 4.45
C HIS A 779 14.97 -19.15 4.57
N ASN A 780 16.19 -19.50 4.12
CA ASN A 780 16.72 -20.85 4.23
C ASN A 780 18.26 -20.89 4.20
N THR A 781 18.89 -20.69 5.36
CA THR A 781 20.35 -20.60 5.48
C THR A 781 21.06 -21.85 4.96
N ALA A 782 20.55 -23.03 5.35
CA ALA A 782 21.17 -24.30 4.99
C ALA A 782 21.10 -24.55 3.48
N TYR A 783 19.99 -24.19 2.83
CA TYR A 783 19.85 -24.33 1.38
C TYR A 783 20.77 -23.37 0.62
N ALA A 784 20.73 -22.08 0.97
CA ALA A 784 21.57 -21.06 0.33
C ALA A 784 23.07 -21.39 0.43
N VAL A 785 23.55 -21.73 1.63
CA VAL A 785 24.96 -22.10 1.85
C VAL A 785 25.31 -23.39 1.09
N THR A 786 24.44 -24.41 1.11
CA THR A 786 24.71 -25.66 0.38
C THR A 786 24.79 -25.42 -1.12
N LEU A 787 23.88 -24.66 -1.72
CA LEU A 787 23.91 -24.32 -3.16
C LEU A 787 25.23 -23.66 -3.55
N LEU A 788 25.68 -22.67 -2.76
CA LEU A 788 26.88 -21.90 -3.06
C LEU A 788 28.16 -22.71 -2.83
N GLN A 789 28.28 -23.43 -1.70
CA GLN A 789 29.44 -24.30 -1.42
C GLN A 789 29.59 -25.40 -2.48
N ARG A 790 28.48 -26.01 -2.93
CA ARG A 790 28.53 -27.01 -4.01
C ARG A 790 28.84 -26.41 -5.37
N SER A 791 28.36 -25.20 -5.63
CA SER A 791 28.73 -24.45 -6.84
C SER A 791 30.25 -24.18 -6.87
N TYR A 792 30.83 -23.71 -5.77
CA TYR A 792 32.28 -23.52 -5.64
C TYR A 792 33.04 -24.82 -5.87
N LYS A 793 32.63 -25.91 -5.21
CA LYS A 793 33.26 -27.23 -5.35
C LYS A 793 33.25 -27.74 -6.78
N LYS A 794 32.13 -27.60 -7.48
CA LYS A 794 32.00 -28.09 -8.85
C LYS A 794 32.77 -27.22 -9.85
N LEU A 795 32.98 -25.94 -9.55
CA LEU A 795 33.84 -25.05 -10.35
C LEU A 795 35.33 -25.35 -10.16
N THR A 796 35.78 -25.52 -8.91
CA THR A 796 37.22 -25.56 -8.57
C THR A 796 37.78 -26.97 -8.36
N GLY A 797 36.91 -27.96 -8.17
CA GLY A 797 37.27 -29.31 -7.74
C GLY A 797 37.54 -29.46 -6.25
N ASN A 798 37.54 -28.36 -5.47
CA ASN A 798 37.87 -28.35 -4.05
C ASN A 798 36.73 -27.80 -3.20
N GLU A 799 36.60 -28.28 -1.97
CA GLU A 799 35.70 -27.62 -1.00
C GLU A 799 36.14 -26.17 -0.77
N VAL A 800 35.22 -25.33 -0.27
CA VAL A 800 35.54 -23.96 0.12
C VAL A 800 36.65 -24.00 1.18
N PRO A 801 37.83 -23.41 0.91
CA PRO A 801 38.97 -23.48 1.83
C PRO A 801 38.62 -22.84 3.18
N GLY A 802 38.98 -23.50 4.29
CA GLY A 802 38.75 -22.95 5.64
C GLY A 802 37.29 -23.00 6.13
N ALA A 803 36.32 -23.18 5.25
CA ALA A 803 34.91 -23.13 5.61
C ALA A 803 34.41 -24.38 6.34
N SER A 804 33.44 -24.13 7.22
CA SER A 804 32.48 -25.08 7.76
C SER A 804 31.55 -25.56 6.66
N ILE A 805 31.79 -26.77 6.17
CA ILE A 805 30.97 -27.37 5.10
C ILE A 805 29.68 -27.94 5.66
N VAL A 806 28.53 -27.52 5.11
CA VAL A 806 27.24 -28.13 5.44
C VAL A 806 27.23 -29.57 4.90
N SER A 807 27.16 -30.56 5.80
CA SER A 807 27.26 -31.97 5.39
C SER A 807 25.97 -32.49 4.76
N LYS A 808 26.08 -33.51 3.89
CA LYS A 808 24.92 -34.24 3.34
C LYS A 808 23.98 -34.76 4.43
N ARG A 809 24.54 -35.16 5.59
CA ARG A 809 23.77 -35.67 6.73
C ARG A 809 22.99 -34.56 7.43
N GLU A 810 23.56 -33.37 7.55
CA GLU A 810 22.87 -32.21 8.14
C GLU A 810 21.75 -31.72 7.23
N ALA A 811 22.02 -31.59 5.93
CA ALA A 811 20.99 -31.26 4.93
C ALA A 811 19.84 -32.29 4.94
N TYR A 812 20.17 -33.58 5.03
CA TYR A 812 19.17 -34.65 5.12
C TYR A 812 18.37 -34.63 6.44
N LYS A 813 19.02 -34.34 7.58
CA LYS A 813 18.35 -34.25 8.89
C LYS A 813 17.37 -33.09 8.95
N SER A 814 17.70 -31.93 8.38
CA SER A 814 16.75 -30.81 8.26
C SER A 814 15.51 -31.23 7.48
N SER A 815 15.70 -31.95 6.36
CA SER A 815 14.61 -32.38 5.49
C SER A 815 13.73 -33.50 6.07
N ARG A 816 14.28 -34.43 6.90
CA ARG A 816 13.46 -35.49 7.56
C ARG A 816 12.65 -34.99 8.75
N ARG A 817 13.14 -34.00 9.49
CA ARG A 817 12.43 -33.48 10.66
C ARG A 817 11.14 -32.74 10.25
N VAL A 818 11.13 -32.19 9.03
CA VAL A 818 9.92 -31.72 8.32
C VAL A 818 8.96 -32.87 8.00
N LEU A 819 9.42 -33.95 7.35
CA LEU A 819 8.58 -35.09 6.94
C LEU A 819 8.00 -35.94 8.10
N ARG A 820 8.44 -35.74 9.34
CA ARG A 820 7.96 -36.49 10.52
C ARG A 820 6.83 -35.78 11.29
N LEU A 821 6.55 -34.52 10.94
CA LEU A 821 5.49 -33.70 11.54
C LEU A 821 4.25 -33.57 10.63
N LYS A 822 4.40 -33.94 9.35
CA LYS A 822 3.30 -34.38 8.46
C LYS A 822 2.99 -35.85 8.74
#